data_AF-A0A924RGD2-F1
#
_entry.id   AF-A0A924RGD2-F1
#
_cell.length_a   1.000
_cell.length_b   1.000
_cell.length_c   1.000
_cell.angle_alpha   90.00
_cell.angle_beta   90.00
_cell.angle_gamma   90.00
#
_symmetry.space_group_name_H-M   'P 1'
#
loop_
_entity.id
_entity.type
_entity.pdbx_description
1 polymer ?
#
loop_
_entity_poly.entity_id
_entity_poly.type
_entity_poly.pdbx_seq_one_letter_code
_entity_poly.pdbx_strand_id
1 'polypeptide(L)'
;MATTITTAIASTVTLAAGYTTVTATGTIKPTSSGGYAAIAIRAFSPFTLVNAGLIQSSFYATNSGIGVEADADGTIINSGRIFGSPNSPVSFAIKKNTASLVVVNSGIISKGSVSATTVTNLAGGSIDATISALTISNQGVFGTALPTGVGGSAILSAFKVTNAATGVMLLNGSTISSGGAILGTLINAGSIGSTLGITLRGNSSLNNAATGTIRANSTVVSAPQVNGFLYSTNQTVTHAGLMVGALGGVVFGNASGSSATLINTGTIVATTGYAAFFGVPAAARLVVGATAAFSGVVKSIATASTLELQAPLTVGTISGIGTSFVGFNTIQIDNGATASQWRLNGSAAGFNGTTISGWDPVDQIDITDQTVTGITFAAGLLRILGAGNAVIASITLSGSLVGITNANQFTLIGDGGTGTVIRQSGLISGTVSGTTALVNNKTVTVASTGTLSGGAFPAVSSVAGVYGTLINAGLVTATYRGVTLAGPATVSNLATGTIAASYLGSGAYAVVAAAGAVISNAGRISGVDIGVQLTGVATVSNLAGGVISGTKGVDAAAGGTVINAGTISSVVVQAGAATIDNSGTIQNGFTLVAGVANRVIARSGAVFGGTNNLGSVALSTLELASGAATASFAGLPSNFASFGNIVVDPGASWTMGDTTIAAGTTLTDNGTLKISGTLTANGVIAQNGATAIVFNGANNRLILAAGASVSGQIDGGTTPGSVLEFGTGTGTLNALVYGFTNIVFDAGAQWTIKDAGSDGVTNRTLTGFNSTDRFDFTSRAGGVLSGGGNNFTLTATNGFFSRFSFGGPLASQYATSMFSVTADGTGGTNVTAPGLIGSSVSQNVTLSGATFAVTSAGTLTAANSTLAAVQGAASTVNTVLNAGIISGQRGVLLTGGGYVDNIAGGLISGYGTVLMNAAGSVANAGTIRSNNYYNAVDLAAGGLVTNAAGGLITALKGPTSGGIGVRLGGAVGTVNNAGTISSTANLGGNFTMAA
;
A
#
# COMPACT_ATOMS: atom_id res chain seq x y z
N MET A 1 -55.77 -61.86 24.44
CA MET A 1 -55.96 -63.22 25.01
C MET A 1 -54.69 -64.03 24.74
N ALA A 2 -54.13 -64.71 25.74
CA ALA A 2 -52.90 -65.50 25.62
C ALA A 2 -53.24 -66.98 25.40
N THR A 3 -52.58 -67.63 24.44
CA THR A 3 -52.74 -69.06 24.18
C THR A 3 -51.48 -69.79 24.65
N THR A 4 -51.61 -70.64 25.67
CA THR A 4 -50.50 -71.45 26.19
C THR A 4 -50.54 -72.83 25.53
N ILE A 5 -49.45 -73.23 24.87
CA ILE A 5 -49.32 -74.54 24.24
C ILE A 5 -48.46 -75.43 25.14
N THR A 6 -49.05 -76.48 25.73
CA THR A 6 -48.40 -77.38 26.70
C THR A 6 -48.13 -78.80 26.19
N THR A 7 -48.57 -79.19 24.99
CA THR A 7 -48.39 -80.55 24.43
C THR A 7 -48.02 -80.55 22.94
N ALA A 8 -47.43 -81.66 22.47
CA ALA A 8 -46.93 -81.83 21.09
C ALA A 8 -48.06 -81.70 20.04
N ILE A 9 -47.98 -80.68 19.19
CA ILE A 9 -48.98 -80.41 18.14
C ILE A 9 -48.51 -80.97 16.79
N ALA A 10 -49.40 -81.63 16.06
CA ALA A 10 -49.14 -82.28 14.77
C ALA A 10 -49.56 -81.47 13.51
N SER A 11 -50.11 -80.26 13.61
CA SER A 11 -50.43 -79.40 12.43
C SER A 11 -50.64 -77.90 12.77
N THR A 12 -50.73 -77.06 11.72
CA THR A 12 -50.76 -75.58 11.66
C THR A 12 -51.63 -74.89 12.73
N VAL A 13 -51.07 -73.87 13.40
CA VAL A 13 -51.82 -73.02 14.34
C VAL A 13 -52.12 -71.68 13.65
N THR A 14 -53.38 -71.44 13.29
CA THR A 14 -53.81 -70.14 12.72
C THR A 14 -54.40 -69.29 13.84
N LEU A 15 -53.84 -68.10 14.07
CA LEU A 15 -54.37 -67.16 15.06
C LEU A 15 -55.40 -66.25 14.38
N ALA A 16 -56.64 -66.24 14.87
CA ALA A 16 -57.66 -65.27 14.43
C ALA A 16 -57.26 -63.84 14.83
N ALA A 17 -57.78 -62.82 14.15
CA ALA A 17 -57.50 -61.42 14.47
C ALA A 17 -57.88 -61.10 15.93
N GLY A 18 -56.92 -60.62 16.75
CA GLY A 18 -57.13 -60.21 18.15
C GLY A 18 -56.28 -60.91 19.23
N TYR A 19 -55.43 -61.87 18.88
CA TYR A 19 -54.50 -62.55 19.82
C TYR A 19 -53.06 -62.00 19.67
N THR A 20 -52.41 -61.60 20.77
CA THR A 20 -51.12 -60.86 20.76
C THR A 20 -49.91 -61.61 21.34
N THR A 21 -50.09 -62.75 22.04
CA THR A 21 -48.96 -63.48 22.66
C THR A 21 -49.19 -65.00 22.67
N VAL A 22 -48.16 -65.76 22.27
CA VAL A 22 -48.11 -67.23 22.33
C VAL A 22 -46.91 -67.64 23.17
N THR A 23 -47.13 -68.50 24.17
CA THR A 23 -46.05 -69.01 25.03
C THR A 23 -45.94 -70.53 24.87
N ALA A 24 -44.73 -70.99 24.54
CA ALA A 24 -44.38 -72.40 24.43
C ALA A 24 -43.36 -72.77 25.53
N THR A 25 -43.77 -73.67 26.43
CA THR A 25 -42.94 -74.11 27.57
C THR A 25 -42.47 -75.57 27.46
N GLY A 26 -42.94 -76.33 26.46
CA GLY A 26 -42.60 -77.75 26.22
C GLY A 26 -41.75 -77.99 24.95
N THR A 27 -41.42 -79.26 24.69
CA THR A 27 -40.69 -79.66 23.46
C THR A 27 -41.61 -79.65 22.24
N ILE A 28 -41.24 -78.91 21.20
CA ILE A 28 -41.95 -78.89 19.92
C ILE A 28 -41.19 -79.82 18.95
N LYS A 29 -41.77 -80.98 18.63
CA LYS A 29 -41.21 -82.00 17.72
C LYS A 29 -42.30 -82.65 16.85
N PRO A 30 -42.06 -82.91 15.55
CA PRO A 30 -42.99 -83.69 14.71
C PRO A 30 -43.13 -85.15 15.18
N THR A 31 -44.35 -85.67 15.28
CA THR A 31 -44.62 -87.02 15.82
C THR A 31 -44.72 -88.15 14.78
N SER A 32 -44.56 -87.89 13.48
CA SER A 32 -44.56 -88.95 12.46
C SER A 32 -43.42 -88.83 11.45
N SER A 33 -42.88 -89.99 11.05
CA SER A 33 -41.72 -90.16 10.16
C SER A 33 -42.08 -90.16 8.67
N GLY A 34 -43.21 -89.55 8.26
CA GLY A 34 -43.68 -89.71 6.88
C GLY A 34 -44.71 -88.70 6.35
N GLY A 35 -44.93 -87.55 6.97
CA GLY A 35 -45.87 -86.55 6.44
C GLY A 35 -45.52 -85.13 6.86
N TYR A 36 -45.68 -84.17 5.94
CA TYR A 36 -45.36 -82.75 6.07
C TYR A 36 -45.94 -82.10 7.33
N ALA A 37 -45.19 -82.11 8.43
CA ALA A 37 -45.56 -81.41 9.66
C ALA A 37 -44.81 -80.08 9.75
N ALA A 38 -45.26 -79.08 8.98
CA ALA A 38 -44.86 -77.70 9.20
C ALA A 38 -45.74 -77.09 10.30
N ILE A 39 -45.16 -76.77 11.46
CA ILE A 39 -45.82 -75.91 12.44
C ILE A 39 -45.70 -74.48 11.93
N ALA A 40 -46.65 -74.08 11.08
CA ALA A 40 -46.80 -72.69 10.66
C ALA A 40 -47.71 -71.96 11.66
N ILE A 41 -47.17 -70.91 12.29
CA ILE A 41 -47.98 -69.92 13.02
C ILE A 41 -48.24 -68.79 12.03
N ARG A 42 -49.47 -68.71 11.50
CA ARG A 42 -49.89 -67.57 10.66
C ARG A 42 -50.55 -66.52 11.55
N ALA A 43 -49.92 -65.35 11.65
CA ALA A 43 -50.42 -64.19 12.39
C ALA A 43 -50.69 -63.03 11.43
N PHE A 44 -51.91 -62.48 11.46
CA PHE A 44 -52.35 -61.34 10.66
C PHE A 44 -52.25 -59.99 11.40
N SER A 45 -51.76 -60.00 12.65
CA SER A 45 -51.55 -58.83 13.52
C SER A 45 -50.23 -59.00 14.30
N PRO A 46 -49.67 -57.92 14.92
CA PRO A 46 -48.42 -58.05 15.64
C PRO A 46 -48.45 -59.11 16.74
N PHE A 47 -47.38 -59.88 16.89
CA PHE A 47 -47.32 -61.02 17.82
C PHE A 47 -46.05 -61.06 18.67
N THR A 48 -46.13 -61.65 19.85
CA THR A 48 -44.95 -62.06 20.64
C THR A 48 -44.95 -63.57 20.84
N LEU A 49 -43.88 -64.25 20.43
CA LEU A 49 -43.65 -65.66 20.69
C LEU A 49 -42.57 -65.81 21.76
N VAL A 50 -42.93 -66.38 22.91
CA VAL A 50 -41.96 -66.68 23.98
C VAL A 50 -41.72 -68.19 24.00
N ASN A 51 -40.50 -68.61 23.65
CA ASN A 51 -40.06 -69.99 23.75
C ASN A 51 -39.12 -70.19 24.94
N ALA A 52 -39.54 -71.01 25.90
CA ALA A 52 -38.71 -71.44 27.02
C ALA A 52 -38.27 -72.92 26.92
N GLY A 53 -38.71 -73.65 25.88
CA GLY A 53 -38.47 -75.09 25.68
C GLY A 53 -37.53 -75.46 24.52
N LEU A 54 -37.48 -76.75 24.15
CA LEU A 54 -36.68 -77.26 23.01
C LEU A 54 -37.50 -77.27 21.71
N ILE A 55 -37.00 -76.62 20.66
CA ILE A 55 -37.54 -76.71 19.30
C ILE A 55 -36.57 -77.55 18.46
N GLN A 56 -37.02 -78.68 17.92
CA GLN A 56 -36.16 -79.62 17.19
C GLN A 56 -36.83 -80.12 15.89
N SER A 57 -36.13 -80.00 14.75
CA SER A 57 -36.57 -80.64 13.50
C SER A 57 -36.24 -82.15 13.48
N SER A 58 -37.07 -82.94 12.79
CA SER A 58 -36.90 -84.41 12.71
C SER A 58 -35.70 -84.78 11.83
N PHE A 59 -34.89 -85.74 12.29
CA PHE A 59 -33.62 -86.16 11.70
C PHE A 59 -33.72 -86.81 10.29
N TYR A 60 -34.92 -87.15 9.81
CA TYR A 60 -35.12 -88.02 8.63
C TYR A 60 -35.99 -87.44 7.50
N ALA A 61 -36.43 -86.17 7.57
CA ALA A 61 -37.17 -85.56 6.47
C ALA A 61 -36.24 -84.77 5.57
N THR A 62 -36.21 -85.10 4.28
CA THR A 62 -35.69 -84.21 3.23
C THR A 62 -36.81 -83.20 2.91
N ASN A 63 -36.53 -81.90 3.07
CA ASN A 63 -37.44 -80.76 2.76
C ASN A 63 -38.58 -80.43 3.74
N SER A 64 -38.51 -80.76 5.04
CA SER A 64 -39.55 -80.40 6.02
C SER A 64 -39.00 -79.59 7.20
N GLY A 65 -38.93 -78.26 7.03
CA GLY A 65 -38.53 -77.32 8.09
C GLY A 65 -39.65 -77.00 9.08
N ILE A 66 -39.29 -76.66 10.32
CA ILE A 66 -40.19 -75.97 11.26
C ILE A 66 -40.10 -74.47 10.92
N GLY A 67 -41.22 -73.81 10.65
CA GLY A 67 -41.17 -72.39 10.33
C GLY A 67 -42.32 -71.55 10.81
N VAL A 68 -41.98 -70.44 11.47
CA VAL A 68 -42.93 -69.37 11.79
C VAL A 68 -43.05 -68.51 10.53
N GLU A 69 -44.27 -68.39 10.00
CA GLU A 69 -44.56 -67.62 8.80
C GLU A 69 -45.52 -66.48 9.16
N ALA A 70 -44.98 -65.27 9.33
CA ALA A 70 -45.75 -64.10 9.76
C ALA A 70 -45.94 -63.08 8.64
N ASP A 71 -47.15 -62.50 8.57
CA ASP A 71 -47.51 -61.44 7.63
C ASP A 71 -47.51 -60.03 8.31
N ALA A 72 -47.12 -59.94 9.59
CA ALA A 72 -47.06 -58.73 10.43
C ALA A 72 -45.83 -58.70 11.37
N ASP A 73 -45.53 -57.54 11.99
CA ASP A 73 -44.42 -57.34 12.94
C ASP A 73 -44.45 -58.34 14.12
N GLY A 74 -43.29 -58.79 14.60
CA GLY A 74 -43.28 -59.74 15.71
C GLY A 74 -41.99 -59.79 16.51
N THR A 75 -42.11 -60.14 17.80
CA THR A 75 -40.96 -60.37 18.68
C THR A 75 -40.88 -61.85 19.04
N ILE A 76 -39.73 -62.49 18.83
CA ILE A 76 -39.46 -63.84 19.31
C ILE A 76 -38.46 -63.74 20.47
N ILE A 77 -38.89 -64.14 21.65
CA ILE A 77 -38.05 -64.23 22.83
C ILE A 77 -37.76 -65.70 23.06
N ASN A 78 -36.52 -66.12 22.82
CA ASN A 78 -36.08 -67.49 23.02
C ASN A 78 -35.12 -67.59 24.21
N SER A 79 -35.56 -68.27 25.26
CA SER A 79 -34.72 -68.68 26.39
C SER A 79 -34.38 -70.18 26.38
N GLY A 80 -34.89 -70.95 25.41
CA GLY A 80 -34.64 -72.39 25.23
C GLY A 80 -33.61 -72.74 24.12
N ARG A 81 -33.55 -74.02 23.71
CA ARG A 81 -32.64 -74.54 22.66
C ARG A 81 -33.37 -74.72 21.32
N ILE A 82 -32.73 -74.36 20.20
CA ILE A 82 -33.23 -74.58 18.83
C ILE A 82 -32.21 -75.44 18.05
N PHE A 83 -32.65 -76.60 17.55
CA PHE A 83 -31.82 -77.56 16.79
C PHE A 83 -32.42 -77.85 15.40
N GLY A 84 -31.67 -77.51 14.34
CA GLY A 84 -31.95 -77.91 12.96
C GLY A 84 -31.03 -79.03 12.46
N SER A 85 -31.47 -79.80 11.47
CA SER A 85 -30.61 -80.70 10.69
C SER A 85 -30.22 -80.04 9.36
N PRO A 86 -29.08 -80.39 8.74
CA PRO A 86 -28.64 -79.81 7.46
C PRO A 86 -29.67 -79.94 6.33
N ASN A 87 -30.51 -80.98 6.37
CA ASN A 87 -31.49 -81.30 5.33
C ASN A 87 -32.92 -80.80 5.66
N SER A 88 -33.12 -80.24 6.87
CA SER A 88 -34.39 -79.66 7.34
C SER A 88 -34.12 -78.56 8.38
N PRO A 89 -33.75 -77.34 7.91
CA PRO A 89 -33.48 -76.22 8.81
C PRO A 89 -34.75 -75.73 9.51
N VAL A 90 -34.58 -75.17 10.71
CA VAL A 90 -35.61 -74.31 11.31
C VAL A 90 -35.53 -72.95 10.61
N SER A 91 -36.63 -72.51 10.01
CA SER A 91 -36.69 -71.31 9.17
C SER A 91 -37.71 -70.32 9.71
N PHE A 92 -37.29 -69.11 10.05
CA PHE A 92 -38.21 -68.02 10.36
C PHE A 92 -38.36 -67.17 9.10
N ALA A 93 -39.58 -67.10 8.54
CA ALA A 93 -39.84 -66.40 7.30
C ALA A 93 -40.94 -65.35 7.50
N ILE A 94 -40.68 -64.13 7.05
CA ILE A 94 -41.68 -63.06 6.98
C ILE A 94 -41.97 -62.80 5.51
N LYS A 95 -43.24 -62.89 5.12
CA LYS A 95 -43.65 -62.79 3.71
C LYS A 95 -43.76 -61.37 3.17
N LYS A 96 -43.77 -60.34 4.03
CA LYS A 96 -43.82 -58.92 3.64
C LYS A 96 -42.60 -58.14 4.12
N ASN A 97 -41.96 -57.41 3.20
CA ASN A 97 -40.72 -56.62 3.38
C ASN A 97 -40.81 -55.44 4.39
N THR A 98 -41.92 -55.28 5.11
CA THR A 98 -42.14 -54.17 6.05
C THR A 98 -42.13 -54.57 7.52
N ALA A 99 -42.02 -55.86 7.84
CA ALA A 99 -42.09 -56.33 9.23
C ALA A 99 -40.70 -56.52 9.88
N SER A 100 -40.56 -56.09 11.13
CA SER A 100 -39.37 -56.25 11.97
C SER A 100 -39.49 -57.49 12.84
N LEU A 101 -38.50 -58.39 12.75
CA LEU A 101 -38.35 -59.55 13.62
C LEU A 101 -37.22 -59.31 14.63
N VAL A 102 -37.55 -59.11 15.90
CA VAL A 102 -36.54 -59.04 16.97
C VAL A 102 -36.42 -60.41 17.60
N VAL A 103 -35.26 -61.06 17.39
CA VAL A 103 -34.91 -62.32 18.07
C VAL A 103 -34.04 -61.98 19.27
N VAL A 104 -34.59 -62.11 20.47
CA VAL A 104 -33.83 -62.01 21.73
C VAL A 104 -33.50 -63.44 22.16
N ASN A 105 -32.23 -63.82 22.09
CA ASN A 105 -31.79 -65.18 22.41
C ASN A 105 -30.86 -65.19 23.62
N SER A 106 -31.21 -65.94 24.67
CA SER A 106 -30.34 -66.28 25.79
C SER A 106 -29.89 -67.76 25.78
N GLY A 107 -30.21 -68.52 24.72
CA GLY A 107 -29.88 -69.94 24.51
C GLY A 107 -29.00 -70.24 23.26
N ILE A 108 -28.96 -71.51 22.82
CA ILE A 108 -28.13 -71.98 21.67
C ILE A 108 -29.00 -72.19 20.42
N ILE A 109 -28.61 -71.58 19.30
CA ILE A 109 -29.17 -71.86 17.96
C ILE A 109 -28.10 -72.60 17.15
N SER A 110 -28.34 -73.87 16.81
CA SER A 110 -27.42 -74.69 16.00
C SER A 110 -28.06 -75.08 14.67
N LYS A 111 -27.41 -74.69 13.56
CA LYS A 111 -27.69 -75.10 12.17
C LYS A 111 -29.09 -74.74 11.66
N GLY A 112 -29.46 -73.46 11.75
CA GLY A 112 -30.72 -72.89 11.24
C GLY A 112 -30.51 -71.77 10.20
N SER A 113 -31.59 -71.31 9.57
CA SER A 113 -31.58 -70.10 8.70
C SER A 113 -32.52 -69.05 9.29
N VAL A 114 -31.99 -67.85 9.56
CA VAL A 114 -32.75 -66.73 10.11
C VAL A 114 -32.77 -65.60 9.10
N SER A 115 -33.95 -65.27 8.56
CA SER A 115 -34.16 -64.10 7.71
C SER A 115 -34.86 -63.03 8.55
N ALA A 116 -34.09 -62.07 9.08
CA ALA A 116 -34.57 -61.00 9.94
C ALA A 116 -33.86 -59.67 9.63
N THR A 117 -34.58 -58.56 9.76
CA THR A 117 -34.06 -57.21 9.51
C THR A 117 -33.15 -56.71 10.64
N THR A 118 -33.25 -57.26 11.87
CA THR A 118 -32.40 -56.90 13.02
C THR A 118 -32.30 -58.08 14.01
N VAL A 119 -31.09 -58.46 14.44
CA VAL A 119 -30.88 -59.49 15.48
C VAL A 119 -30.09 -58.87 16.64
N THR A 120 -30.58 -59.01 17.86
CA THR A 120 -29.94 -58.44 19.06
C THR A 120 -29.67 -59.55 20.08
N ASN A 121 -28.40 -59.96 20.25
CA ASN A 121 -28.00 -60.97 21.22
C ASN A 121 -27.72 -60.30 22.57
N LEU A 122 -28.65 -60.44 23.51
CA LEU A 122 -28.55 -59.91 24.87
C LEU A 122 -28.22 -61.07 25.83
N ALA A 123 -26.93 -61.18 26.19
CA ALA A 123 -26.35 -62.04 27.21
C ALA A 123 -26.23 -63.56 26.91
N GLY A 124 -25.00 -63.99 26.60
CA GLY A 124 -24.53 -65.37 26.80
C GLY A 124 -24.90 -66.43 25.75
N GLY A 125 -25.70 -66.11 24.72
CA GLY A 125 -26.11 -67.06 23.67
C GLY A 125 -25.12 -67.20 22.50
N SER A 126 -25.12 -68.38 21.85
CA SER A 126 -24.33 -68.70 20.63
C SER A 126 -25.25 -68.88 19.41
N ILE A 127 -24.87 -68.31 18.25
CA ILE A 127 -25.62 -68.36 16.99
C ILE A 127 -24.75 -69.03 15.92
N ASP A 128 -25.16 -70.21 15.43
CA ASP A 128 -24.57 -70.95 14.32
C ASP A 128 -25.63 -71.11 13.20
N ALA A 129 -25.81 -70.06 12.38
CA ALA A 129 -26.88 -69.96 11.37
C ALA A 129 -26.48 -69.13 10.13
N THR A 130 -27.09 -69.43 8.97
CA THR A 130 -26.96 -68.61 7.74
C THR A 130 -27.93 -67.42 7.83
N ILE A 131 -27.40 -66.19 7.84
CA ILE A 131 -28.19 -64.95 8.02
C ILE A 131 -28.01 -64.06 6.78
N SER A 132 -29.11 -63.64 6.16
CA SER A 132 -29.10 -62.95 4.85
C SER A 132 -29.02 -61.41 4.91
N ALA A 133 -29.14 -60.78 6.09
CA ALA A 133 -28.83 -59.36 6.34
C ALA A 133 -28.62 -59.12 7.85
N LEU A 134 -27.51 -58.50 8.28
CA LEU A 134 -27.18 -58.43 9.72
C LEU A 134 -26.35 -57.20 10.13
N THR A 135 -26.86 -56.43 11.10
CA THR A 135 -26.05 -55.56 11.98
C THR A 135 -25.84 -56.29 13.30
N ILE A 136 -24.60 -56.73 13.61
CA ILE A 136 -24.26 -57.32 14.91
C ILE A 136 -23.66 -56.24 15.81
N SER A 137 -24.35 -55.89 16.90
CA SER A 137 -23.75 -55.22 18.06
C SER A 137 -23.57 -56.29 19.14
N ASN A 138 -22.34 -56.73 19.41
CA ASN A 138 -22.06 -57.84 20.33
C ASN A 138 -21.26 -57.38 21.56
N GLN A 139 -21.56 -57.98 22.71
CA GLN A 139 -20.87 -57.83 24.00
C GLN A 139 -20.25 -59.18 24.48
N GLY A 140 -20.18 -60.23 23.65
CA GLY A 140 -19.72 -61.58 24.04
C GLY A 140 -18.97 -62.42 22.96
N VAL A 141 -18.54 -63.63 23.35
CA VAL A 141 -17.58 -64.53 22.64
C VAL A 141 -18.21 -65.28 21.44
N PHE A 142 -17.50 -65.36 20.31
CA PHE A 142 -17.87 -66.21 19.16
C PHE A 142 -17.20 -67.59 19.23
N GLY A 143 -17.97 -68.65 18.96
CA GLY A 143 -17.49 -70.04 18.94
C GLY A 143 -17.55 -70.70 17.55
N THR A 144 -16.36 -71.01 17.01
CA THR A 144 -16.04 -71.98 15.93
C THR A 144 -16.37 -71.66 14.45
N ALA A 145 -15.58 -72.31 13.58
CA ALA A 145 -15.26 -72.00 12.19
C ALA A 145 -16.38 -72.26 11.16
N LEU A 146 -16.43 -71.45 10.10
CA LEU A 146 -17.19 -71.78 8.89
C LEU A 146 -16.62 -73.06 8.24
N PRO A 147 -17.46 -74.02 7.82
CA PRO A 147 -17.00 -75.19 7.08
C PRO A 147 -16.40 -74.77 5.74
N THR A 148 -15.13 -75.12 5.54
CA THR A 148 -14.46 -75.03 4.25
C THR A 148 -15.06 -76.04 3.28
N GLY A 149 -15.81 -75.55 2.30
CA GLY A 149 -16.15 -76.31 1.10
C GLY A 149 -17.64 -76.50 0.89
N VAL A 150 -18.30 -75.54 0.23
CA VAL A 150 -19.37 -75.83 -0.73
C VAL A 150 -19.41 -74.70 -1.77
N GLY A 151 -19.26 -75.05 -3.05
CA GLY A 151 -19.55 -74.13 -4.15
C GLY A 151 -21.04 -73.86 -4.20
N GLY A 152 -21.43 -72.61 -3.96
CA GLY A 152 -22.82 -72.17 -3.97
C GLY A 152 -22.91 -70.71 -3.56
N SER A 153 -23.09 -69.83 -4.54
CA SER A 153 -23.16 -68.38 -4.37
C SER A 153 -24.42 -67.99 -3.58
N ALA A 154 -24.25 -67.54 -2.34
CA ALA A 154 -25.28 -66.81 -1.59
C ALA A 154 -24.77 -65.37 -1.35
N ILE A 155 -25.41 -64.43 -2.03
CA ILE A 155 -25.04 -63.01 -2.10
C ILE A 155 -25.53 -62.30 -0.83
N LEU A 156 -24.61 -61.79 0.00
CA LEU A 156 -24.90 -60.89 1.13
C LEU A 156 -24.41 -59.48 0.79
N SER A 157 -25.26 -58.45 0.90
CA SER A 157 -24.99 -57.10 0.37
C SER A 157 -24.41 -56.08 1.37
N ALA A 158 -24.23 -56.38 2.66
CA ALA A 158 -23.48 -55.52 3.60
C ALA A 158 -23.12 -56.26 4.90
N PHE A 159 -21.85 -56.21 5.33
CA PHE A 159 -21.38 -56.76 6.61
C PHE A 159 -20.60 -55.69 7.40
N LYS A 160 -21.13 -55.23 8.54
CA LYS A 160 -20.47 -54.28 9.46
C LYS A 160 -20.30 -54.93 10.83
N VAL A 161 -19.05 -55.05 11.30
CA VAL A 161 -18.70 -55.53 12.65
C VAL A 161 -18.07 -54.37 13.42
N THR A 162 -18.66 -54.01 14.57
CA THR A 162 -18.14 -52.95 15.45
C THR A 162 -17.75 -53.58 16.78
N ASN A 163 -16.46 -53.57 17.12
CA ASN A 163 -15.95 -54.02 18.42
C ASN A 163 -15.70 -52.81 19.33
N ALA A 164 -16.56 -52.63 20.33
CA ALA A 164 -16.58 -51.46 21.21
C ALA A 164 -16.10 -51.72 22.66
N ALA A 165 -15.71 -52.95 23.03
CA ALA A 165 -15.37 -53.31 24.42
C ALA A 165 -14.08 -54.16 24.54
N THR A 166 -13.56 -54.27 25.76
CA THR A 166 -12.33 -55.01 26.11
C THR A 166 -12.51 -56.53 25.93
N GLY A 167 -12.14 -57.03 24.74
CA GLY A 167 -11.77 -58.44 24.51
C GLY A 167 -12.71 -59.23 23.61
N VAL A 168 -12.42 -59.28 22.30
CA VAL A 168 -12.86 -60.36 21.42
C VAL A 168 -11.70 -61.34 21.28
N MET A 169 -11.74 -62.44 22.04
CA MET A 169 -10.76 -63.53 21.95
C MET A 169 -11.31 -64.62 21.03
N LEU A 170 -10.65 -64.83 19.89
CA LEU A 170 -10.97 -65.91 18.97
C LEU A 170 -10.19 -67.17 19.41
N LEU A 171 -10.87 -68.32 19.47
CA LEU A 171 -10.26 -69.61 19.81
C LEU A 171 -9.16 -70.01 18.81
N ASN A 172 -8.20 -70.80 19.30
CA ASN A 172 -6.97 -71.19 18.61
C ASN A 172 -7.28 -71.79 17.21
N GLY A 173 -6.76 -71.16 16.15
CA GLY A 173 -6.99 -71.58 14.75
C GLY A 173 -8.09 -70.85 13.98
N SER A 174 -8.79 -69.88 14.57
CA SER A 174 -9.85 -69.12 13.90
C SER A 174 -9.34 -67.91 13.10
N THR A 175 -9.92 -67.64 11.93
CA THR A 175 -9.72 -66.40 11.13
C THR A 175 -11.02 -65.60 11.04
N ILE A 176 -10.95 -64.27 11.13
CA ILE A 176 -12.04 -63.41 10.65
C ILE A 176 -11.82 -63.24 9.15
N SER A 177 -12.70 -63.83 8.32
CA SER A 177 -12.67 -63.67 6.86
C SER A 177 -13.97 -63.07 6.35
N SER A 178 -13.88 -62.05 5.49
CA SER A 178 -15.00 -61.69 4.63
C SER A 178 -15.06 -62.69 3.47
N GLY A 179 -16.14 -63.45 3.35
CA GLY A 179 -16.40 -64.24 2.14
C GLY A 179 -16.49 -63.33 0.92
N GLY A 180 -16.06 -63.81 -0.26
CA GLY A 180 -15.76 -62.97 -1.44
C GLY A 180 -16.87 -62.00 -1.91
N ALA A 181 -16.42 -60.95 -2.62
CA ALA A 181 -17.21 -59.89 -3.29
C ALA A 181 -18.12 -58.99 -2.40
N ILE A 182 -17.89 -58.90 -1.09
CA ILE A 182 -18.71 -58.08 -0.20
C ILE A 182 -17.99 -56.78 0.24
N LEU A 183 -18.66 -55.64 0.09
CA LEU A 183 -18.32 -54.34 0.70
C LEU A 183 -18.67 -54.38 2.20
N GLY A 184 -17.66 -54.30 3.07
CA GLY A 184 -17.86 -54.24 4.52
C GLY A 184 -16.70 -53.54 5.21
N THR A 185 -16.97 -52.77 6.26
CA THR A 185 -15.93 -52.10 7.07
C THR A 185 -15.85 -52.77 8.43
N LEU A 186 -14.66 -53.23 8.81
CA LEU A 186 -14.33 -53.68 10.15
C LEU A 186 -13.87 -52.47 10.97
N ILE A 187 -14.59 -52.13 12.05
CA ILE A 187 -14.21 -51.05 12.97
C ILE A 187 -13.79 -51.68 14.30
N ASN A 188 -12.53 -51.49 14.67
CA ASN A 188 -11.99 -51.95 15.95
C ASN A 188 -11.65 -50.77 16.86
N ALA A 189 -12.28 -50.71 18.03
CA ALA A 189 -11.91 -49.80 19.11
C ALA A 189 -11.45 -50.53 20.39
N GLY A 190 -11.49 -51.87 20.39
CA GLY A 190 -11.11 -52.74 21.51
C GLY A 190 -9.91 -53.65 21.19
N SER A 191 -9.83 -54.82 21.84
CA SER A 191 -8.77 -55.81 21.59
C SER A 191 -9.27 -56.96 20.73
N ILE A 192 -8.57 -57.25 19.63
CA ILE A 192 -8.77 -58.43 18.78
C ILE A 192 -7.54 -59.33 18.89
N GLY A 193 -7.72 -60.54 19.44
CA GLY A 193 -6.68 -61.56 19.53
C GLY A 193 -7.02 -62.77 18.66
N SER A 194 -6.07 -63.22 17.83
CA SER A 194 -6.23 -64.39 16.96
C SER A 194 -4.94 -65.18 16.83
N THR A 195 -5.03 -66.45 16.43
CA THR A 195 -3.85 -67.26 16.06
C THR A 195 -3.37 -66.87 14.67
N LEU A 196 -4.27 -66.75 13.69
CA LEU A 196 -3.96 -66.60 12.26
C LEU A 196 -4.18 -65.20 11.68
N GLY A 197 -4.64 -64.24 12.47
CA GLY A 197 -4.85 -62.86 12.03
C GLY A 197 -6.25 -62.50 11.51
N ILE A 198 -6.38 -61.31 10.94
CA ILE A 198 -7.52 -60.83 10.16
C ILE A 198 -7.23 -61.04 8.67
N THR A 199 -8.17 -61.60 7.92
CA THR A 199 -8.08 -61.68 6.46
C THR A 199 -9.24 -60.89 5.83
N LEU A 200 -8.93 -59.80 5.14
CA LEU A 200 -9.88 -59.02 4.37
C LEU A 200 -9.79 -59.45 2.89
N ARG A 201 -10.92 -59.86 2.31
CA ARG A 201 -11.04 -60.18 0.88
C ARG A 201 -12.02 -59.22 0.19
N GLY A 202 -11.87 -58.99 -1.12
CA GLY A 202 -12.78 -58.15 -1.91
C GLY A 202 -12.57 -56.63 -1.75
N ASN A 203 -13.63 -55.86 -1.59
CA ASN A 203 -13.58 -54.38 -1.40
C ASN A 203 -13.84 -53.97 0.07
N SER A 204 -13.48 -54.81 1.05
CA SER A 204 -13.68 -54.51 2.49
C SER A 204 -12.60 -53.54 3.04
N SER A 205 -12.86 -52.83 4.13
CA SER A 205 -11.87 -51.93 4.78
C SER A 205 -11.71 -52.22 6.27
N LEU A 206 -10.56 -51.84 6.85
CA LEU A 206 -10.32 -51.87 8.30
C LEU A 206 -10.08 -50.45 8.82
N ASN A 207 -10.75 -50.11 9.92
CA ASN A 207 -10.46 -48.94 10.73
C ASN A 207 -10.13 -49.40 12.17
N ASN A 208 -8.86 -49.37 12.53
CA ASN A 208 -8.39 -49.60 13.89
C ASN A 208 -8.18 -48.26 14.61
N ALA A 209 -9.05 -47.94 15.56
CA ALA A 209 -8.99 -46.70 16.34
C ALA A 209 -7.76 -46.67 17.26
N ALA A 210 -7.44 -45.49 17.81
CA ALA A 210 -6.29 -45.27 18.68
C ALA A 210 -6.27 -46.17 19.94
N THR A 211 -7.44 -46.52 20.46
CA THR A 211 -7.59 -47.45 21.59
C THR A 211 -7.56 -48.92 21.16
N GLY A 212 -7.64 -49.19 19.87
CA GLY A 212 -7.74 -50.52 19.30
C GLY A 212 -6.40 -51.25 19.32
N THR A 213 -6.39 -52.44 19.94
CA THR A 213 -5.25 -53.35 19.91
C THR A 213 -5.59 -54.56 19.05
N ILE A 214 -4.64 -54.97 18.22
CA ILE A 214 -4.79 -56.17 17.42
C ILE A 214 -3.52 -57.05 17.52
N ARG A 215 -3.69 -58.33 17.87
CA ARG A 215 -2.58 -59.28 18.10
C ARG A 215 -2.76 -60.61 17.37
N ALA A 216 -1.71 -61.06 16.67
CA ALA A 216 -1.55 -62.46 16.19
C ALA A 216 -0.51 -63.21 17.01
N ASN A 217 -0.79 -64.46 17.37
CA ASN A 217 0.09 -65.27 18.24
C ASN A 217 0.64 -66.58 17.60
N SER A 218 0.41 -66.89 16.32
CA SER A 218 0.91 -68.14 15.72
C SER A 218 2.34 -68.05 15.20
N THR A 219 3.12 -69.09 15.51
CA THR A 219 4.44 -69.43 14.93
C THR A 219 4.37 -70.60 13.93
N VAL A 220 3.19 -71.18 13.66
CA VAL A 220 3.03 -72.39 12.83
C VAL A 220 2.84 -72.06 11.35
N VAL A 221 3.71 -72.63 10.51
CA VAL A 221 3.75 -72.48 9.04
C VAL A 221 3.00 -73.64 8.38
N SER A 222 1.94 -73.34 7.63
CA SER A 222 1.39 -74.27 6.63
C SER A 222 1.00 -73.49 5.36
N ALA A 223 1.60 -73.88 4.23
CA ALA A 223 1.69 -73.19 2.93
C ALA A 223 0.35 -72.92 2.19
N PRO A 224 0.31 -72.20 1.04
CA PRO A 224 1.17 -71.12 0.54
C PRO A 224 0.32 -69.82 0.49
N GLN A 225 0.03 -69.20 1.63
CA GLN A 225 -0.57 -67.86 1.66
C GLN A 225 0.31 -66.95 2.53
N VAL A 226 0.66 -65.81 1.95
CA VAL A 226 1.76 -64.93 2.35
C VAL A 226 1.55 -64.38 3.78
N ASN A 227 2.58 -64.53 4.61
CA ASN A 227 2.64 -64.32 6.06
C ASN A 227 2.37 -62.86 6.52
N GLY A 228 1.21 -62.60 7.15
CA GLY A 228 0.92 -61.36 7.87
C GLY A 228 -0.28 -61.48 8.81
N PHE A 229 -0.33 -60.67 9.88
CA PHE A 229 -1.47 -60.58 10.79
C PHE A 229 -2.73 -60.01 10.10
N LEU A 230 -2.57 -59.10 9.13
CA LEU A 230 -3.67 -58.58 8.32
C LEU A 230 -3.38 -58.88 6.85
N TYR A 231 -4.05 -59.87 6.24
CA TYR A 231 -3.99 -60.08 4.79
C TYR A 231 -5.15 -59.36 4.12
N SER A 232 -4.87 -58.37 3.27
CA SER A 232 -5.89 -57.56 2.58
C SER A 232 -5.73 -57.64 1.07
N THR A 233 -6.74 -58.09 0.33
CA THR A 233 -6.80 -57.84 -1.14
C THR A 233 -7.38 -56.47 -1.47
N ASN A 234 -7.57 -55.62 -0.47
CA ASN A 234 -8.50 -54.49 -0.52
C ASN A 234 -7.77 -53.14 -0.45
N GLN A 235 -8.51 -52.07 -0.77
CA GLN A 235 -7.91 -50.80 -1.13
C GLN A 235 -7.50 -49.91 0.04
N THR A 236 -8.00 -50.09 1.27
CA THR A 236 -7.68 -49.16 2.38
C THR A 236 -7.72 -49.80 3.76
N VAL A 237 -6.64 -49.58 4.53
CA VAL A 237 -6.51 -49.86 5.96
C VAL A 237 -6.17 -48.56 6.67
N THR A 238 -6.94 -48.20 7.69
CA THR A 238 -6.66 -47.07 8.59
C THR A 238 -6.33 -47.59 9.98
N HIS A 239 -5.22 -47.14 10.55
CA HIS A 239 -4.68 -47.62 11.82
C HIS A 239 -4.15 -46.48 12.67
N ALA A 240 -4.63 -46.39 13.90
CA ALA A 240 -4.18 -45.40 14.88
C ALA A 240 -3.75 -46.02 16.23
N GLY A 241 -4.03 -47.31 16.45
CA GLY A 241 -3.77 -48.00 17.72
C GLY A 241 -2.50 -48.84 17.74
N LEU A 242 -2.57 -50.05 18.30
CA LEU A 242 -1.45 -51.01 18.33
C LEU A 242 -1.75 -52.26 17.50
N MET A 243 -0.85 -52.63 16.58
CA MET A 243 -0.86 -53.92 15.88
C MET A 243 0.44 -54.69 16.19
N VAL A 244 0.34 -55.95 16.62
CA VAL A 244 1.51 -56.81 16.93
C VAL A 244 1.36 -58.18 16.28
N GLY A 245 2.34 -58.59 15.46
CA GLY A 245 2.40 -59.89 14.81
C GLY A 245 3.71 -60.65 15.02
N ALA A 246 3.62 -61.98 15.14
CA ALA A 246 4.76 -62.88 15.28
C ALA A 246 5.57 -63.07 13.98
N LEU A 247 4.88 -63.16 12.82
CA LEU A 247 5.47 -63.52 11.51
C LEU A 247 5.29 -62.45 10.41
N GLY A 248 4.69 -61.30 10.73
CA GLY A 248 4.44 -60.17 9.83
C GLY A 248 3.29 -59.27 10.32
N GLY A 249 3.31 -57.99 9.93
CA GLY A 249 2.31 -56.98 10.28
C GLY A 249 1.15 -56.91 9.28
N VAL A 250 1.06 -55.82 8.52
CA VAL A 250 0.02 -55.61 7.50
C VAL A 250 0.50 -56.07 6.12
N VAL A 251 -0.22 -56.97 5.47
CA VAL A 251 0.13 -57.54 4.17
C VAL A 251 -1.01 -57.28 3.18
N PHE A 252 -0.73 -56.55 2.11
CA PHE A 252 -1.63 -56.44 0.97
C PHE A 252 -1.31 -57.56 -0.04
N GLY A 253 -2.31 -58.39 -0.34
CA GLY A 253 -2.22 -59.58 -1.18
C GLY A 253 -2.03 -59.32 -2.67
N ASN A 254 -1.72 -60.39 -3.41
CA ASN A 254 -1.32 -60.38 -4.83
C ASN A 254 -2.49 -60.22 -5.83
N ALA A 255 -3.45 -59.34 -5.57
CA ALA A 255 -4.54 -59.07 -6.51
C ALA A 255 -4.04 -58.13 -7.62
N SER A 256 -3.69 -58.69 -8.78
CA SER A 256 -3.27 -57.91 -9.96
C SER A 256 -4.34 -56.89 -10.34
N GLY A 257 -3.98 -55.60 -10.41
CA GLY A 257 -4.84 -54.51 -10.91
C GLY A 257 -5.55 -53.63 -9.86
N SER A 258 -5.42 -53.89 -8.55
CA SER A 258 -6.02 -53.05 -7.48
C SER A 258 -5.00 -52.08 -6.88
N SER A 259 -5.43 -50.99 -6.22
CA SER A 259 -4.59 -50.06 -5.44
C SER A 259 -4.71 -50.33 -3.94
N ALA A 260 -3.62 -50.25 -3.18
CA ALA A 260 -3.62 -50.51 -1.73
C ALA A 260 -3.15 -49.28 -0.93
N THR A 261 -3.96 -48.82 0.02
CA THR A 261 -3.65 -47.69 0.90
C THR A 261 -3.56 -48.14 2.36
N LEU A 262 -2.47 -47.81 3.04
CA LEU A 262 -2.33 -47.91 4.50
C LEU A 262 -2.17 -46.51 5.07
N ILE A 263 -3.09 -46.09 5.94
CA ILE A 263 -2.97 -44.86 6.70
C ILE A 263 -2.60 -45.25 8.12
N ASN A 264 -1.39 -44.91 8.57
CA ASN A 264 -0.90 -45.22 9.89
C ASN A 264 -0.59 -43.96 10.70
N THR A 265 -1.18 -43.85 11.88
CA THR A 265 -0.83 -42.90 12.94
C THR A 265 -0.48 -43.60 14.26
N GLY A 266 -0.54 -44.94 14.30
CA GLY A 266 -0.23 -45.77 15.47
C GLY A 266 1.03 -46.61 15.30
N THR A 267 1.15 -47.66 16.12
CA THR A 267 2.32 -48.54 16.15
C THR A 267 2.01 -49.88 15.47
N ILE A 268 2.87 -50.29 14.53
CA ILE A 268 2.84 -51.61 13.90
C ILE A 268 4.14 -52.34 14.23
N VAL A 269 4.04 -53.48 14.90
CA VAL A 269 5.18 -54.31 15.32
C VAL A 269 5.11 -55.66 14.62
N ALA A 270 6.14 -55.98 13.86
CA ALA A 270 6.40 -57.32 13.37
C ALA A 270 7.69 -57.84 14.02
N THR A 271 7.58 -58.90 14.82
CA THR A 271 8.75 -59.49 15.51
C THR A 271 9.65 -60.29 14.56
N THR A 272 9.09 -60.84 13.47
CA THR A 272 9.82 -61.33 12.30
C THR A 272 9.06 -60.95 11.02
N GLY A 273 9.76 -60.74 9.90
CA GLY A 273 9.15 -60.38 8.61
C GLY A 273 8.94 -58.88 8.38
N TYR A 274 7.89 -58.52 7.63
CA TYR A 274 7.57 -57.13 7.27
C TYR A 274 6.58 -56.51 8.26
N ALA A 275 6.83 -55.28 8.73
CA ALA A 275 5.84 -54.48 9.45
C ALA A 275 4.67 -54.11 8.54
N ALA A 276 4.96 -53.78 7.28
CA ALA A 276 3.97 -53.71 6.23
C ALA A 276 4.54 -54.19 4.88
N PHE A 277 3.77 -54.95 4.11
CA PHE A 277 4.16 -55.44 2.79
C PHE A 277 3.06 -55.16 1.77
N PHE A 278 3.40 -54.41 0.72
CA PHE A 278 2.58 -54.20 -0.46
C PHE A 278 3.12 -55.11 -1.57
N GLY A 279 2.36 -56.16 -1.93
CA GLY A 279 2.71 -57.13 -2.98
C GLY A 279 2.64 -56.53 -4.39
N VAL A 280 1.79 -57.09 -5.27
CA VAL A 280 1.64 -56.62 -6.67
C VAL A 280 0.37 -55.77 -6.99
N PRO A 281 -0.12 -54.86 -6.12
CA PRO A 281 -1.14 -53.92 -6.57
C PRO A 281 -0.62 -53.03 -7.71
N ALA A 282 -1.52 -52.50 -8.55
CA ALA A 282 -1.17 -51.53 -9.59
C ALA A 282 -0.64 -50.22 -8.98
N ALA A 283 -1.10 -49.87 -7.76
CA ALA A 283 -0.56 -48.77 -6.98
C ALA A 283 -0.57 -49.06 -5.46
N ALA A 284 0.42 -48.57 -4.71
CA ALA A 284 0.49 -48.65 -3.26
C ALA A 284 0.66 -47.23 -2.68
N ARG A 285 -0.03 -46.92 -1.57
CA ARG A 285 0.13 -45.66 -0.83
C ARG A 285 0.25 -45.96 0.66
N LEU A 286 1.36 -45.59 1.25
CA LEU A 286 1.54 -45.57 2.71
C LEU A 286 1.49 -44.13 3.19
N VAL A 287 0.52 -43.80 4.04
CA VAL A 287 0.39 -42.49 4.67
C VAL A 287 0.90 -42.61 6.11
N VAL A 288 1.90 -41.82 6.45
CA VAL A 288 2.57 -41.82 7.75
C VAL A 288 2.24 -40.51 8.47
N GLY A 289 1.53 -40.61 9.60
CA GLY A 289 1.30 -39.47 10.50
C GLY A 289 2.41 -39.28 11.53
N ALA A 290 2.37 -38.15 12.25
CA ALA A 290 3.44 -37.72 13.16
C ALA A 290 3.80 -38.71 14.30
N THR A 291 2.86 -39.57 14.71
CA THR A 291 3.04 -40.57 15.78
C THR A 291 3.20 -41.99 15.27
N ALA A 292 3.24 -42.18 13.96
CA ALA A 292 3.35 -43.50 13.35
C ALA A 292 4.70 -44.15 13.70
N ALA A 293 4.66 -45.40 14.15
CA ALA A 293 5.85 -46.18 14.44
C ALA A 293 5.78 -47.56 13.77
N PHE A 294 6.89 -47.97 13.17
CA PHE A 294 7.06 -49.29 12.58
C PHE A 294 8.25 -49.99 13.24
N SER A 295 8.03 -51.21 13.71
CA SER A 295 9.09 -52.11 14.14
C SER A 295 9.10 -53.28 13.17
N GLY A 296 10.10 -53.31 12.29
CA GLY A 296 10.20 -54.20 11.13
C GLY A 296 10.21 -53.44 9.80
N VAL A 297 10.51 -54.14 8.69
CA VAL A 297 10.63 -53.53 7.37
C VAL A 297 9.26 -53.26 6.76
N VAL A 298 9.06 -52.07 6.21
CA VAL A 298 7.96 -51.70 5.32
C VAL A 298 8.45 -51.84 3.88
N LYS A 299 7.80 -52.69 3.08
CA LYS A 299 8.22 -52.95 1.71
C LYS A 299 7.07 -52.84 0.73
N SER A 300 7.32 -52.21 -0.41
CA SER A 300 6.45 -52.28 -1.59
C SER A 300 7.19 -52.95 -2.76
N ILE A 301 6.47 -53.74 -3.55
CA ILE A 301 6.89 -54.19 -4.88
C ILE A 301 5.88 -53.80 -5.97
N ALA A 302 4.97 -52.87 -5.66
CA ALA A 302 3.98 -52.36 -6.60
C ALA A 302 4.60 -51.47 -7.69
N THR A 303 3.97 -51.43 -8.86
CA THR A 303 4.47 -50.65 -10.02
C THR A 303 4.45 -49.15 -9.82
N ALA A 304 3.55 -48.65 -8.97
CA ALA A 304 3.49 -47.25 -8.54
C ALA A 304 3.32 -47.20 -7.02
N SER A 305 4.35 -46.79 -6.28
CA SER A 305 4.34 -46.83 -4.81
C SER A 305 4.66 -45.46 -4.21
N THR A 306 3.74 -44.92 -3.41
CA THR A 306 3.89 -43.63 -2.72
C THR A 306 4.04 -43.80 -1.21
N LEU A 307 5.10 -43.24 -0.64
CA LEU A 307 5.26 -42.99 0.79
C LEU A 307 4.87 -41.54 1.06
N GLU A 308 3.68 -41.31 1.59
CA GLU A 308 3.15 -39.99 1.90
C GLU A 308 3.38 -39.64 3.38
N LEU A 309 3.87 -38.43 3.60
CA LEU A 309 4.21 -37.87 4.89
C LEU A 309 3.23 -36.73 5.20
N GLN A 310 2.37 -36.93 6.20
CA GLN A 310 1.37 -35.92 6.57
C GLN A 310 2.04 -34.67 7.15
N ALA A 311 1.46 -33.49 6.90
CA ALA A 311 1.95 -32.22 7.44
C ALA A 311 2.14 -32.28 8.98
N PRO A 312 3.37 -32.23 9.51
CA PRO A 312 3.62 -32.29 10.94
C PRO A 312 3.34 -30.94 11.61
N LEU A 313 3.01 -30.96 12.91
CA LEU A 313 2.88 -29.75 13.75
C LEU A 313 4.27 -29.17 14.14
N THR A 314 5.35 -29.92 13.93
CA THR A 314 6.77 -29.59 14.22
C THR A 314 7.67 -30.14 13.09
N VAL A 315 9.00 -30.18 13.25
CA VAL A 315 9.88 -30.91 12.32
C VAL A 315 9.57 -32.41 12.36
N GLY A 316 9.19 -33.00 11.22
CA GLY A 316 9.00 -34.43 11.06
C GLY A 316 10.30 -35.12 10.63
N THR A 317 10.61 -36.29 11.21
CA THR A 317 11.75 -37.11 10.77
C THR A 317 11.24 -38.48 10.38
N ILE A 318 11.59 -38.94 9.19
CA ILE A 318 11.43 -40.34 8.78
C ILE A 318 12.82 -40.95 8.58
N SER A 319 13.04 -42.10 9.21
CA SER A 319 14.33 -42.78 9.19
C SER A 319 14.26 -44.16 8.55
N GLY A 320 15.35 -44.53 7.88
CA GLY A 320 15.51 -45.83 7.26
C GLY A 320 14.93 -45.93 5.85
N ILE A 321 14.87 -44.85 5.09
CA ILE A 321 14.56 -44.92 3.65
C ILE A 321 15.64 -45.79 2.98
N GLY A 322 15.22 -46.82 2.24
CA GLY A 322 16.11 -47.82 1.65
C GLY A 322 16.53 -48.97 2.56
N THR A 323 16.18 -48.96 3.85
CA THR A 323 16.43 -50.07 4.79
C THR A 323 15.15 -50.54 5.47
N SER A 324 14.53 -49.66 6.24
CA SER A 324 13.24 -49.86 6.91
C SER A 324 12.04 -49.55 6.02
N PHE A 325 12.19 -48.66 5.03
CA PHE A 325 11.18 -48.36 4.01
C PHE A 325 11.77 -48.64 2.63
N VAL A 326 11.31 -49.69 1.95
CA VAL A 326 11.92 -50.19 0.71
C VAL A 326 10.90 -50.29 -0.43
N GLY A 327 11.30 -49.90 -1.64
CA GLY A 327 10.50 -50.12 -2.86
C GLY A 327 9.40 -49.09 -3.12
N PHE A 328 9.48 -47.91 -2.52
CA PHE A 328 8.60 -46.78 -2.83
C PHE A 328 9.21 -45.92 -3.94
N ASN A 329 8.48 -45.69 -5.03
CA ASN A 329 8.91 -44.88 -6.18
C ASN A 329 8.76 -43.38 -5.92
N THR A 330 7.81 -43.00 -5.07
CA THR A 330 7.50 -41.61 -4.75
C THR A 330 7.48 -41.43 -3.24
N ILE A 331 8.10 -40.36 -2.76
CA ILE A 331 7.89 -39.80 -1.44
C ILE A 331 7.07 -38.52 -1.65
N GLN A 332 5.93 -38.40 -0.99
CA GLN A 332 5.06 -37.23 -1.07
C GLN A 332 5.04 -36.54 0.29
N ILE A 333 5.37 -35.25 0.30
CA ILE A 333 5.26 -34.39 1.47
C ILE A 333 3.97 -33.58 1.34
N ASP A 334 3.07 -33.72 2.31
CA ASP A 334 1.85 -32.91 2.35
C ASP A 334 2.15 -31.53 2.95
N ASN A 335 1.85 -30.47 2.21
CA ASN A 335 2.05 -29.09 2.68
C ASN A 335 0.82 -28.59 3.44
N GLY A 336 1.02 -28.19 4.71
CA GLY A 336 0.00 -27.50 5.51
C GLY A 336 -0.01 -25.97 5.30
N ALA A 337 -0.82 -25.24 6.07
CA ALA A 337 -0.88 -23.77 6.05
C ALA A 337 0.37 -23.08 6.63
N THR A 338 1.23 -23.82 7.32
CA THR A 338 2.54 -23.40 7.85
C THR A 338 3.64 -24.24 7.20
N ALA A 339 4.82 -23.67 6.94
CA ALA A 339 5.95 -24.40 6.34
C ALA A 339 6.31 -25.63 7.19
N SER A 340 5.93 -26.81 6.72
CA SER A 340 6.25 -28.09 7.33
C SER A 340 7.68 -28.47 6.97
N GLN A 341 8.50 -28.85 7.95
CA GLN A 341 9.88 -29.30 7.73
C GLN A 341 9.97 -30.81 7.87
N TRP A 342 10.42 -31.52 6.83
CA TRP A 342 10.77 -32.93 6.90
C TRP A 342 12.27 -33.18 6.78
N ARG A 343 12.78 -34.10 7.60
CA ARG A 343 14.10 -34.71 7.46
C ARG A 343 13.94 -36.15 6.99
N LEU A 344 14.40 -36.43 5.77
CA LEU A 344 14.33 -37.73 5.12
C LEU A 344 15.66 -38.45 5.29
N ASN A 345 15.76 -39.40 6.22
CA ASN A 345 16.99 -40.12 6.51
C ASN A 345 16.99 -41.50 5.86
N GLY A 346 18.03 -41.81 5.07
CA GLY A 346 18.11 -43.08 4.35
C GLY A 346 19.46 -43.39 3.69
N SER A 347 19.52 -44.56 3.06
CA SER A 347 20.67 -44.99 2.26
C SER A 347 20.60 -44.43 0.84
N ALA A 348 21.75 -44.28 0.18
CA ALA A 348 21.81 -43.81 -1.22
C ALA A 348 20.98 -44.70 -2.17
N ALA A 349 21.01 -46.03 -1.94
CA ALA A 349 20.19 -46.98 -2.69
C ALA A 349 18.68 -46.75 -2.50
N GLY A 350 18.26 -46.30 -1.31
CA GLY A 350 16.87 -45.98 -1.01
C GLY A 350 16.32 -44.77 -1.76
N PHE A 351 17.18 -43.81 -2.09
CA PHE A 351 16.81 -42.61 -2.82
C PHE A 351 16.99 -42.73 -4.34
N ASN A 352 17.73 -43.73 -4.81
CA ASN A 352 18.04 -43.85 -6.24
C ASN A 352 16.79 -44.15 -7.08
N GLY A 353 16.50 -43.30 -8.06
CA GLY A 353 15.32 -43.38 -8.93
C GLY A 353 14.02 -42.91 -8.26
N THR A 354 14.09 -42.29 -7.07
CA THR A 354 12.90 -41.87 -6.31
C THR A 354 12.46 -40.47 -6.72
N THR A 355 11.14 -40.23 -6.74
CA THR A 355 10.56 -38.88 -6.86
C THR A 355 10.18 -38.35 -5.48
N ILE A 356 10.64 -37.17 -5.09
CA ILE A 356 10.15 -36.43 -3.93
C ILE A 356 9.24 -35.31 -4.43
N SER A 357 7.99 -35.34 -4.00
CA SER A 357 6.96 -34.35 -4.34
C SER A 357 6.54 -33.56 -3.11
N GLY A 358 6.16 -32.29 -3.30
CA GLY A 358 5.87 -31.37 -2.20
C GLY A 358 7.10 -30.74 -1.56
N TRP A 359 8.26 -30.81 -2.23
CA TRP A 359 9.52 -30.26 -1.69
C TRP A 359 9.43 -28.76 -1.38
N ASP A 360 9.80 -28.39 -0.14
CA ASP A 360 9.92 -27.02 0.36
C ASP A 360 11.39 -26.67 0.67
N PRO A 361 11.81 -25.39 0.53
CA PRO A 361 13.14 -24.93 0.92
C PRO A 361 13.66 -25.32 2.32
N VAL A 362 12.78 -25.62 3.29
CA VAL A 362 13.19 -26.05 4.63
C VAL A 362 13.49 -27.55 4.75
N ASP A 363 13.08 -28.37 3.78
CA ASP A 363 13.24 -29.83 3.80
C ASP A 363 14.71 -30.27 3.67
N GLN A 364 15.02 -31.46 4.19
CA GLN A 364 16.36 -32.02 4.22
C GLN A 364 16.36 -33.48 3.77
N ILE A 365 17.35 -33.83 2.95
CA ILE A 365 17.69 -35.22 2.62
C ILE A 365 18.97 -35.59 3.36
N ASP A 366 18.96 -36.67 4.11
CA ASP A 366 20.10 -37.15 4.87
C ASP A 366 20.52 -38.55 4.38
N ILE A 367 21.74 -38.64 3.88
CA ILE A 367 22.35 -39.88 3.41
C ILE A 367 23.19 -40.45 4.57
N THR A 368 22.55 -41.25 5.43
CA THR A 368 23.02 -41.55 6.82
C THR A 368 24.32 -42.36 6.92
N ASP A 369 24.75 -43.06 5.87
CA ASP A 369 25.92 -43.95 5.92
C ASP A 369 26.91 -43.76 4.76
N GLN A 370 26.80 -42.67 4.01
CA GLN A 370 27.74 -42.38 2.92
C GLN A 370 28.13 -40.91 2.89
N THR A 371 29.43 -40.66 2.79
CA THR A 371 29.97 -39.33 2.53
C THR A 371 29.66 -38.93 1.09
N VAL A 372 28.88 -37.87 0.92
CA VAL A 372 28.57 -37.29 -0.39
C VAL A 372 29.70 -36.33 -0.77
N THR A 373 30.32 -36.56 -1.92
CA THR A 373 31.45 -35.75 -2.42
C THR A 373 30.99 -34.61 -3.32
N GLY A 374 29.76 -34.67 -3.85
CA GLY A 374 29.21 -33.65 -4.73
C GLY A 374 27.77 -33.94 -5.14
N ILE A 375 27.17 -33.00 -5.87
CA ILE A 375 25.82 -33.11 -6.42
C ILE A 375 25.74 -32.42 -7.79
N THR A 376 24.78 -32.83 -8.62
CA THR A 376 24.36 -32.10 -9.82
C THR A 376 22.84 -31.91 -9.81
N PHE A 377 22.34 -30.83 -10.39
CA PHE A 377 20.90 -30.57 -10.45
C PHE A 377 20.52 -29.93 -11.77
N ALA A 378 19.58 -30.53 -12.51
CA ALA A 378 19.04 -30.01 -13.76
C ALA A 378 17.63 -30.54 -13.99
N ALA A 379 16.71 -29.69 -14.46
CA ALA A 379 15.33 -30.07 -14.82
C ALA A 379 14.59 -30.87 -13.71
N GLY A 380 14.79 -30.50 -12.44
CA GLY A 380 14.18 -31.19 -11.29
C GLY A 380 14.95 -32.44 -10.83
N LEU A 381 15.96 -32.91 -11.55
CA LEU A 381 16.73 -34.10 -11.20
C LEU A 381 17.98 -33.75 -10.37
N LEU A 382 18.00 -34.15 -9.09
CA LEU A 382 19.14 -34.09 -8.18
C LEU A 382 19.95 -35.39 -8.24
N ARG A 383 21.19 -35.35 -8.73
CA ARG A 383 22.11 -36.51 -8.68
C ARG A 383 23.12 -36.31 -7.56
N ILE A 384 23.27 -37.33 -6.72
CA ILE A 384 24.18 -37.35 -5.57
C ILE A 384 25.43 -38.15 -5.97
N LEU A 385 26.61 -37.59 -5.71
CA LEU A 385 27.91 -38.15 -6.08
C LEU A 385 28.65 -38.67 -4.85
N GLY A 386 29.25 -39.86 -4.96
CA GLY A 386 30.11 -40.47 -3.95
C GLY A 386 31.59 -40.43 -4.34
N ALA A 387 32.42 -41.29 -3.74
CA ALA A 387 33.84 -41.37 -4.04
C ALA A 387 34.12 -41.54 -5.55
N GLY A 388 35.11 -40.81 -6.07
CA GLY A 388 35.46 -40.84 -7.49
C GLY A 388 34.40 -40.24 -8.43
N ASN A 389 33.49 -39.38 -7.93
CA ASN A 389 32.39 -38.76 -8.66
C ASN A 389 31.36 -39.76 -9.24
N ALA A 390 31.30 -40.99 -8.74
CA ALA A 390 30.27 -41.94 -9.12
C ALA A 390 28.90 -41.48 -8.62
N VAL A 391 27.87 -41.60 -9.44
CA VAL A 391 26.50 -41.26 -9.05
C VAL A 391 25.95 -42.37 -8.15
N ILE A 392 25.71 -42.05 -6.89
CA ILE A 392 25.25 -43.01 -5.86
C ILE A 392 23.73 -42.96 -5.68
N ALA A 393 23.08 -41.86 -6.05
CA ALA A 393 21.62 -41.74 -6.08
C ALA A 393 21.18 -40.67 -7.11
N SER A 394 20.00 -40.86 -7.70
CA SER A 394 19.32 -39.86 -8.53
C SER A 394 17.89 -39.66 -8.02
N ILE A 395 17.52 -38.42 -7.70
CA ILE A 395 16.24 -38.05 -7.07
C ILE A 395 15.54 -37.01 -7.95
N THR A 396 14.29 -37.25 -8.32
CA THR A 396 13.47 -36.23 -8.99
C THR A 396 12.75 -35.40 -7.94
N LEU A 397 13.02 -34.10 -7.85
CA LEU A 397 12.32 -33.17 -6.96
C LEU A 397 11.18 -32.48 -7.71
N SER A 398 10.04 -32.31 -7.05
CA SER A 398 8.86 -31.57 -7.54
C SER A 398 8.15 -30.88 -6.37
N GLY A 399 7.54 -29.71 -6.61
CA GLY A 399 6.98 -28.85 -5.55
C GLY A 399 7.34 -27.37 -5.77
N SER A 400 7.50 -26.61 -4.68
CA SER A 400 7.91 -25.21 -4.74
C SER A 400 9.43 -25.10 -4.98
N LEU A 401 9.85 -25.43 -6.20
CA LEU A 401 11.25 -25.31 -6.64
C LEU A 401 11.63 -23.87 -6.99
N VAL A 402 10.91 -22.87 -6.46
CA VAL A 402 11.10 -21.45 -6.78
C VAL A 402 12.53 -21.06 -6.44
N GLY A 403 13.28 -20.70 -7.48
CA GLY A 403 14.67 -20.30 -7.38
C GLY A 403 15.69 -21.44 -7.44
N ILE A 404 15.33 -22.72 -7.56
CA ILE A 404 16.29 -23.83 -7.75
C ILE A 404 16.45 -24.14 -9.25
N THR A 405 17.60 -23.79 -9.82
CA THR A 405 17.94 -23.97 -11.24
C THR A 405 19.21 -24.82 -11.44
N ASN A 406 20.06 -24.94 -10.43
CA ASN A 406 21.32 -25.69 -10.52
C ASN A 406 21.83 -26.18 -9.14
N ALA A 407 22.90 -26.97 -9.17
CA ALA A 407 23.45 -27.64 -7.99
C ALA A 407 24.04 -26.70 -6.92
N ASN A 408 24.45 -25.48 -7.29
CA ASN A 408 25.07 -24.50 -6.38
C ASN A 408 24.08 -23.91 -5.36
N GLN A 409 22.82 -24.32 -5.46
CA GLN A 409 21.69 -23.91 -4.64
C GLN A 409 21.31 -24.98 -3.63
N PHE A 410 22.19 -25.96 -3.41
CA PHE A 410 22.14 -26.91 -2.31
C PHE A 410 23.46 -26.85 -1.53
N THR A 411 23.45 -27.27 -0.28
CA THR A 411 24.62 -27.33 0.60
C THR A 411 24.72 -28.74 1.18
N LEU A 412 25.95 -29.25 1.22
CA LEU A 412 26.31 -30.53 1.82
C LEU A 412 26.84 -30.29 3.23
N ILE A 413 26.24 -30.92 4.23
CA ILE A 413 26.57 -30.75 5.65
C ILE A 413 26.84 -32.14 6.23
N GLY A 414 27.92 -32.35 6.97
CA GLY A 414 28.13 -33.60 7.70
C GLY A 414 27.02 -33.81 8.74
N ASP A 415 26.53 -35.04 8.89
CA ASP A 415 25.43 -35.36 9.81
C ASP A 415 25.87 -35.61 11.28
N GLY A 416 27.18 -35.52 11.55
CA GLY A 416 27.78 -35.87 12.85
C GLY A 416 28.30 -37.32 12.92
N GLY A 417 28.08 -38.11 11.86
CA GLY A 417 28.63 -39.44 11.63
C GLY A 417 29.37 -39.52 10.28
N THR A 418 29.22 -40.64 9.56
CA THR A 418 29.81 -40.84 8.21
C THR A 418 28.92 -40.35 7.07
N GLY A 419 27.73 -39.82 7.37
CA GLY A 419 26.71 -39.43 6.40
C GLY A 419 26.77 -37.97 5.97
N THR A 420 25.86 -37.57 5.09
CA THR A 420 25.77 -36.19 4.58
C THR A 420 24.33 -35.73 4.38
N VAL A 421 24.01 -34.56 4.94
CA VAL A 421 22.75 -33.84 4.80
C VAL A 421 22.83 -32.88 3.60
N ILE A 422 21.79 -32.87 2.78
CA ILE A 422 21.58 -32.00 1.63
C ILE A 422 20.39 -31.07 1.94
N ARG A 423 20.60 -29.76 1.82
CA ARG A 423 19.57 -28.72 2.02
C ARG A 423 19.70 -27.60 0.99
N GLN A 424 18.61 -26.88 0.68
CA GLN A 424 18.68 -25.69 -0.18
C GLN A 424 19.62 -24.61 0.41
N SER A 425 20.43 -24.01 -0.46
CA SER A 425 21.38 -22.94 -0.17
C SER A 425 20.71 -21.58 -0.30
N GLY A 426 20.95 -20.67 0.65
CA GLY A 426 20.52 -19.27 0.59
C GLY A 426 19.38 -18.86 1.52
N LEU A 427 18.66 -19.80 2.15
CA LEU A 427 17.71 -19.49 3.23
C LEU A 427 18.41 -19.50 4.60
N ILE A 428 18.34 -18.39 5.32
CA ILE A 428 18.90 -18.22 6.67
C ILE A 428 17.76 -18.02 7.65
N SER A 429 17.43 -19.06 8.42
CA SER A 429 16.37 -19.06 9.45
C SER A 429 16.89 -19.10 10.89
N GLY A 430 18.21 -19.27 11.07
CA GLY A 430 18.93 -19.17 12.35
C GLY A 430 20.12 -18.20 12.24
N THR A 431 21.07 -18.29 13.18
CA THR A 431 22.25 -17.41 13.19
C THR A 431 23.40 -17.97 12.36
N VAL A 432 23.86 -17.21 11.37
CA VAL A 432 25.08 -17.45 10.60
C VAL A 432 26.03 -16.28 10.89
N SER A 433 27.25 -16.57 11.35
CA SER A 433 28.21 -15.54 11.78
C SER A 433 29.61 -15.79 11.19
N GLY A 434 30.38 -14.72 10.99
CA GLY A 434 31.79 -14.77 10.59
C GLY A 434 32.03 -15.10 9.11
N THR A 435 30.99 -15.04 8.28
CA THR A 435 31.09 -15.32 6.83
C THR A 435 30.30 -14.31 6.01
N THR A 436 30.81 -13.98 4.82
CA THR A 436 30.12 -13.13 3.84
C THR A 436 29.28 -13.99 2.90
N ALA A 437 27.98 -13.74 2.83
CA ALA A 437 27.10 -14.36 1.85
C ALA A 437 27.26 -13.68 0.48
N LEU A 438 27.71 -14.43 -0.53
CA LEU A 438 27.88 -13.92 -1.89
C LEU A 438 26.57 -14.08 -2.70
N VAL A 439 25.96 -12.98 -3.17
CA VAL A 439 24.68 -12.99 -3.93
C VAL A 439 24.83 -13.10 -5.45
N ASN A 440 26.04 -13.35 -5.96
CA ASN A 440 26.30 -13.40 -7.40
C ASN A 440 25.44 -14.43 -8.14
N ASN A 441 24.54 -13.96 -9.01
CA ASN A 441 23.52 -14.76 -9.71
C ASN A 441 22.69 -15.64 -8.77
N LYS A 442 22.55 -15.21 -7.51
CA LYS A 442 21.88 -15.94 -6.44
C LYS A 442 20.93 -15.02 -5.69
N THR A 443 19.95 -15.66 -5.06
CA THR A 443 19.07 -15.02 -4.09
C THR A 443 19.46 -15.50 -2.70
N VAL A 444 19.78 -14.59 -1.80
CA VAL A 444 19.93 -14.86 -0.36
C VAL A 444 18.69 -14.34 0.34
N THR A 445 18.03 -15.21 1.10
CA THR A 445 16.83 -14.90 1.88
C THR A 445 17.13 -15.06 3.36
N VAL A 446 17.00 -14.00 4.14
CA VAL A 446 17.09 -14.03 5.60
C VAL A 446 15.68 -13.97 6.16
N ALA A 447 15.21 -15.07 6.77
CA ALA A 447 13.88 -15.14 7.37
C ALA A 447 13.77 -14.23 8.60
N SER A 448 12.56 -13.97 9.11
CA SER A 448 12.34 -13.08 10.26
C SER A 448 13.02 -13.53 11.55
N THR A 449 13.28 -14.83 11.71
CA THR A 449 14.07 -15.40 12.81
C THR A 449 15.56 -15.52 12.50
N GLY A 450 15.96 -15.25 11.25
CA GLY A 450 17.32 -15.39 10.77
C GLY A 450 18.23 -14.24 11.18
N THR A 451 19.49 -14.54 11.45
CA THR A 451 20.55 -13.55 11.64
C THR A 451 21.73 -13.89 10.73
N LEU A 452 22.18 -12.95 9.93
CA LEU A 452 23.41 -13.04 9.14
C LEU A 452 24.39 -11.97 9.60
N SER A 453 25.52 -12.39 10.16
CA SER A 453 26.56 -11.51 10.69
C SER A 453 27.88 -11.68 9.94
N GLY A 454 28.35 -10.62 9.26
CA GLY A 454 29.60 -10.62 8.50
C GLY A 454 30.86 -10.40 9.36
N GLY A 455 30.70 -10.10 10.67
CA GLY A 455 31.82 -9.68 11.52
C GLY A 455 32.49 -8.42 10.96
N ALA A 456 33.81 -8.45 10.77
CA ALA A 456 34.55 -7.32 10.18
C ALA A 456 34.29 -7.12 8.66
N PHE A 457 33.77 -8.14 7.98
CA PHE A 457 33.48 -8.12 6.54
C PHE A 457 32.01 -7.87 6.28
N PRO A 458 31.61 -7.56 5.03
CA PRO A 458 30.20 -7.46 4.68
C PRO A 458 29.45 -8.75 4.99
N ALA A 459 28.25 -8.63 5.57
CA ALA A 459 27.40 -9.79 5.81
C ALA A 459 26.89 -10.36 4.47
N VAL A 460 26.60 -9.47 3.53
CA VAL A 460 26.24 -9.80 2.15
C VAL A 460 27.12 -9.02 1.19
N SER A 461 27.62 -9.68 0.16
CA SER A 461 28.44 -9.06 -0.89
C SER A 461 28.04 -9.52 -2.30
N SER A 462 28.25 -8.69 -3.31
CA SER A 462 28.20 -9.06 -4.72
C SER A 462 29.49 -8.65 -5.44
N VAL A 463 29.76 -9.25 -6.59
CA VAL A 463 30.88 -8.91 -7.49
C VAL A 463 30.42 -7.90 -8.53
N ALA A 464 31.36 -7.07 -8.99
CA ALA A 464 31.13 -6.06 -9.99
C ALA A 464 30.56 -6.64 -11.29
N GLY A 465 29.54 -5.98 -11.85
CA GLY A 465 28.87 -6.40 -13.08
C GLY A 465 27.96 -7.63 -12.95
N VAL A 466 27.79 -8.18 -11.74
CA VAL A 466 26.96 -9.38 -11.50
C VAL A 466 25.67 -9.01 -10.77
N TYR A 467 24.54 -9.52 -11.27
CA TYR A 467 23.24 -9.39 -10.62
C TYR A 467 23.17 -10.28 -9.37
N GLY A 468 22.36 -9.89 -8.40
CA GLY A 468 22.12 -10.67 -7.19
C GLY A 468 20.93 -10.13 -6.44
N THR A 469 20.31 -10.93 -5.57
CA THR A 469 19.13 -10.51 -4.80
C THR A 469 19.32 -10.84 -3.34
N LEU A 470 19.07 -9.86 -2.47
CA LEU A 470 18.92 -10.05 -1.04
C LEU A 470 17.46 -9.77 -0.65
N ILE A 471 16.81 -10.76 -0.04
CA ILE A 471 15.50 -10.59 0.61
C ILE A 471 15.72 -10.71 2.12
N ASN A 472 15.49 -9.64 2.86
CA ASN A 472 15.73 -9.63 4.31
C ASN A 472 14.44 -9.38 5.08
N ALA A 473 14.03 -10.34 5.90
CA ALA A 473 13.00 -10.21 6.92
C ALA A 473 13.57 -10.25 8.35
N GLY A 474 14.84 -10.66 8.51
CA GLY A 474 15.52 -10.81 9.81
C GLY A 474 16.62 -9.78 10.03
N LEU A 475 17.71 -10.17 10.69
CA LEU A 475 18.85 -9.29 10.98
C LEU A 475 20.02 -9.57 10.03
N VAL A 476 20.45 -8.57 9.27
CA VAL A 476 21.70 -8.56 8.52
C VAL A 476 22.61 -7.52 9.14
N THR A 477 23.77 -7.92 9.67
CA THR A 477 24.64 -7.02 10.43
C THR A 477 26.12 -7.26 10.18
N ALA A 478 26.93 -6.22 10.27
CA ALA A 478 28.38 -6.32 10.29
C ALA A 478 28.98 -5.15 11.07
N THR A 479 30.26 -5.23 11.39
CA THR A 479 30.99 -4.13 12.02
C THR A 479 31.02 -2.92 11.10
N TYR A 480 31.55 -3.05 9.87
CA TYR A 480 31.71 -1.91 8.96
C TYR A 480 30.60 -1.78 7.93
N ARG A 481 30.23 -2.87 7.25
CA ARG A 481 29.29 -2.80 6.12
C ARG A 481 28.26 -3.91 6.20
N GLY A 482 26.97 -3.61 6.39
CA GLY A 482 25.95 -4.67 6.41
C GLY A 482 25.88 -5.41 5.07
N VAL A 483 25.66 -4.66 3.99
CA VAL A 483 25.55 -5.16 2.62
C VAL A 483 26.46 -4.35 1.70
N THR A 484 27.16 -5.02 0.79
CA THR A 484 27.94 -4.37 -0.29
C THR A 484 27.53 -4.94 -1.64
N LEU A 485 26.91 -4.13 -2.48
CA LEU A 485 26.53 -4.48 -3.85
C LEU A 485 27.50 -3.83 -4.83
N ALA A 486 28.45 -4.61 -5.36
CA ALA A 486 29.41 -4.09 -6.34
C ALA A 486 28.86 -4.08 -7.79
N GLY A 487 27.71 -4.73 -8.02
CA GLY A 487 27.02 -4.78 -9.33
C GLY A 487 25.56 -4.33 -9.24
N PRO A 488 24.76 -4.51 -10.32
CA PRO A 488 23.34 -4.13 -10.38
C PRO A 488 22.44 -5.10 -9.56
N ALA A 489 22.75 -5.26 -8.29
CA ALA A 489 22.03 -6.16 -7.39
C ALA A 489 20.84 -5.47 -6.71
N THR A 490 19.91 -6.29 -6.21
CA THR A 490 18.68 -5.83 -5.57
C THR A 490 18.68 -6.16 -4.08
N VAL A 491 18.21 -5.23 -3.26
CA VAL A 491 17.91 -5.45 -1.84
C VAL A 491 16.43 -5.18 -1.60
N SER A 492 15.75 -6.15 -1.01
CA SER A 492 14.40 -6.00 -0.48
C SER A 492 14.41 -6.22 1.03
N ASN A 493 14.49 -5.13 1.79
CA ASN A 493 14.40 -5.16 3.24
C ASN A 493 12.94 -5.04 3.67
N LEU A 494 12.34 -6.15 4.04
CA LEU A 494 10.92 -6.27 4.43
C LEU A 494 10.66 -5.60 5.78
N ALA A 495 9.39 -5.42 6.15
CA ALA A 495 8.98 -4.64 7.32
C ALA A 495 9.63 -5.06 8.65
N THR A 496 9.87 -6.36 8.85
CA THR A 496 10.56 -6.89 10.04
C THR A 496 12.09 -6.90 9.91
N GLY A 497 12.60 -6.67 8.69
CA GLY A 497 14.00 -6.74 8.36
C GLY A 497 14.80 -5.57 8.90
N THR A 498 15.96 -5.88 9.48
CA THR A 498 16.97 -4.91 9.88
C THR A 498 18.27 -5.17 9.13
N ILE A 499 18.81 -4.13 8.49
CA ILE A 499 20.18 -4.11 7.94
C ILE A 499 20.97 -3.08 8.73
N ALA A 500 22.08 -3.48 9.34
CA ALA A 500 22.85 -2.60 10.24
C ALA A 500 24.36 -2.69 10.05
N ALA A 501 25.03 -1.57 10.36
CA ALA A 501 26.46 -1.53 10.65
C ALA A 501 26.66 -1.06 12.10
N SER A 502 27.61 -1.64 12.83
CA SER A 502 27.77 -1.40 14.27
C SER A 502 29.04 -0.63 14.68
N TYR A 503 29.96 -0.35 13.75
CA TYR A 503 31.18 0.41 14.03
C TYR A 503 30.84 1.86 14.39
N LEU A 504 31.43 2.39 15.46
CA LEU A 504 31.13 3.72 16.00
C LEU A 504 31.92 4.87 15.33
N GLY A 505 32.72 4.57 14.30
CA GLY A 505 33.49 5.56 13.54
C GLY A 505 33.07 5.69 12.08
N SER A 506 33.83 6.46 11.30
CA SER A 506 33.58 6.65 9.87
C SER A 506 33.67 5.34 9.09
N GLY A 507 32.85 5.20 8.04
CA GLY A 507 32.83 3.98 7.20
C GLY A 507 31.83 2.91 7.63
N ALA A 508 31.04 3.16 8.68
CA ALA A 508 29.98 2.28 9.18
C ALA A 508 28.69 2.42 8.35
N TYR A 509 28.61 1.70 7.23
CA TYR A 509 27.54 1.81 6.24
C TYR A 509 26.59 0.60 6.29
N ALA A 510 25.28 0.79 6.45
CA ALA A 510 24.39 -0.38 6.43
C ALA A 510 24.30 -1.02 5.04
N VAL A 511 24.18 -0.20 3.99
CA VAL A 511 24.21 -0.66 2.60
C VAL A 511 25.16 0.20 1.78
N VAL A 512 25.99 -0.44 0.96
CA VAL A 512 26.81 0.22 -0.08
C VAL A 512 26.41 -0.36 -1.43
N ALA A 513 26.12 0.49 -2.40
CA ALA A 513 25.57 0.07 -3.67
C ALA A 513 26.21 0.78 -4.88
N ALA A 514 26.64 0.00 -5.87
CA ALA A 514 27.19 0.49 -7.13
C ALA A 514 26.09 0.82 -8.16
N ALA A 515 26.51 1.22 -9.36
CA ALA A 515 25.61 1.60 -10.44
C ALA A 515 24.62 0.48 -10.81
N GLY A 516 23.36 0.86 -11.03
CA GLY A 516 22.27 -0.05 -11.41
C GLY A 516 21.65 -0.85 -10.26
N ALA A 517 22.13 -0.68 -9.02
CA ALA A 517 21.52 -1.32 -7.86
C ALA A 517 20.14 -0.74 -7.54
N VAL A 518 19.25 -1.58 -6.99
CA VAL A 518 17.90 -1.20 -6.56
C VAL A 518 17.69 -1.62 -5.10
N ILE A 519 17.44 -0.64 -4.23
CA ILE A 519 17.21 -0.86 -2.81
C ILE A 519 15.76 -0.52 -2.50
N SER A 520 14.99 -1.48 -2.00
CA SER A 520 13.64 -1.29 -1.47
C SER A 520 13.64 -1.57 0.03
N ASN A 521 13.14 -0.61 0.82
CA ASN A 521 13.15 -0.70 2.28
C ASN A 521 11.75 -0.43 2.85
N ALA A 522 11.15 -1.44 3.47
CA ALA A 522 9.98 -1.31 4.35
C ALA A 522 10.35 -1.47 5.84
N GLY A 523 11.53 -2.01 6.14
CA GLY A 523 12.04 -2.22 7.50
C GLY A 523 13.02 -1.12 7.93
N ARG A 524 14.06 -1.52 8.69
CA ARG A 524 15.10 -0.62 9.19
C ARG A 524 16.43 -0.84 8.49
N ILE A 525 16.98 0.22 7.88
CA ILE A 525 18.38 0.28 7.43
C ILE A 525 19.10 1.31 8.30
N SER A 526 20.09 0.87 9.08
CA SER A 526 20.73 1.70 10.11
C SER A 526 22.24 1.60 10.04
N GLY A 527 22.87 2.54 9.34
CA GLY A 527 24.30 2.77 9.49
C GLY A 527 24.54 3.70 10.69
N VAL A 528 25.71 3.59 11.32
CA VAL A 528 26.12 4.62 12.30
C VAL A 528 26.53 5.88 11.54
N ASP A 529 27.29 5.72 10.45
CA ASP A 529 27.72 6.82 9.59
C ASP A 529 26.70 7.06 8.47
N ILE A 530 26.49 6.08 7.58
CA ILE A 530 25.59 6.20 6.42
C ILE A 530 24.62 5.03 6.37
N GLY A 531 23.31 5.29 6.30
CA GLY A 531 22.31 4.24 6.08
C GLY A 531 22.53 3.53 4.74
N VAL A 532 22.44 4.27 3.64
CA VAL A 532 22.68 3.78 2.29
C VAL A 532 23.67 4.68 1.55
N GLN A 533 24.80 4.13 1.11
CA GLN A 533 25.76 4.82 0.23
C GLN A 533 25.60 4.32 -1.21
N LEU A 534 25.34 5.21 -2.16
CA LEU A 534 25.36 4.92 -3.59
C LEU A 534 26.69 5.41 -4.17
N THR A 535 27.57 4.49 -4.53
CA THR A 535 28.87 4.81 -5.16
C THR A 535 28.76 4.98 -6.68
N GLY A 536 27.62 4.59 -7.26
CA GLY A 536 27.23 4.82 -8.65
C GLY A 536 25.73 5.19 -8.74
N VAL A 537 25.25 5.54 -9.94
CA VAL A 537 23.84 5.89 -10.16
C VAL A 537 22.94 4.67 -9.88
N ALA A 538 22.12 4.77 -8.84
CA ALA A 538 21.26 3.69 -8.35
C ALA A 538 19.93 4.25 -7.82
N THR A 539 19.01 3.35 -7.44
CA THR A 539 17.69 3.72 -6.92
C THR A 539 17.48 3.24 -5.49
N VAL A 540 17.03 4.13 -4.62
CA VAL A 540 16.58 3.82 -3.25
C VAL A 540 15.10 4.13 -3.14
N SER A 541 14.29 3.16 -2.72
CA SER A 541 12.87 3.30 -2.42
C SER A 541 12.64 2.98 -0.95
N ASN A 542 12.39 4.00 -0.14
CA ASN A 542 12.02 3.85 1.27
C ASN A 542 10.50 3.90 1.40
N LEU A 543 9.87 2.74 1.55
CA LEU A 543 8.43 2.56 1.61
C LEU A 543 7.85 3.09 2.93
N ALA A 544 6.53 3.23 3.00
CA ALA A 544 5.84 3.64 4.22
C ALA A 544 6.19 2.71 5.40
N GLY A 545 6.50 3.29 6.56
CA GLY A 545 7.00 2.58 7.74
C GLY A 545 8.50 2.26 7.72
N GLY A 546 9.15 2.35 6.55
CA GLY A 546 10.58 2.16 6.39
C GLY A 546 11.40 3.28 7.03
N VAL A 547 12.50 2.91 7.68
CA VAL A 547 13.45 3.86 8.30
C VAL A 547 14.84 3.65 7.73
N ILE A 548 15.43 4.71 7.17
CA ILE A 548 16.83 4.75 6.76
C ILE A 548 17.56 5.79 7.61
N SER A 549 18.51 5.35 8.44
CA SER A 549 19.20 6.20 9.40
C SER A 549 20.73 6.06 9.39
N GLY A 550 21.38 7.14 9.82
CA GLY A 550 22.81 7.36 10.01
C GLY A 550 23.06 8.85 10.22
N THR A 551 24.32 9.28 10.32
CA THR A 551 24.64 10.72 10.18
C THR A 551 24.16 11.24 8.83
N LYS A 552 24.25 10.38 7.80
CA LYS A 552 23.54 10.50 6.53
C LYS A 552 22.55 9.34 6.38
N GLY A 553 21.30 9.63 6.07
CA GLY A 553 20.34 8.57 5.74
C GLY A 553 20.73 7.91 4.42
N VAL A 554 20.76 8.70 3.35
CA VAL A 554 21.21 8.28 2.03
C VAL A 554 22.33 9.22 1.56
N ASP A 555 23.45 8.65 1.13
CA ASP A 555 24.56 9.36 0.49
C ASP A 555 24.70 8.89 -0.96
N ALA A 556 24.10 9.62 -1.89
CA ALA A 556 24.13 9.36 -3.31
C ALA A 556 25.36 10.02 -3.94
N ALA A 557 26.55 9.45 -3.69
CA ALA A 557 27.83 10.06 -4.04
C ALA A 557 27.99 10.33 -5.55
N ALA A 558 27.33 9.56 -6.42
CA ALA A 558 27.35 9.74 -7.88
C ALA A 558 25.99 10.17 -8.48
N GLY A 559 25.03 10.56 -7.63
CA GLY A 559 23.65 10.88 -8.03
C GLY A 559 22.74 9.66 -7.95
N GLY A 560 21.60 9.72 -8.64
CA GLY A 560 20.60 8.64 -8.64
C GLY A 560 19.23 9.10 -8.15
N THR A 561 18.37 8.13 -7.85
CA THR A 561 16.96 8.39 -7.48
C THR A 561 16.69 7.93 -6.05
N VAL A 562 16.13 8.81 -5.24
CA VAL A 562 15.65 8.51 -3.89
C VAL A 562 14.15 8.75 -3.84
N ILE A 563 13.38 7.67 -3.70
CA ILE A 563 11.92 7.70 -3.52
C ILE A 563 11.65 7.44 -2.04
N ASN A 564 10.96 8.35 -1.36
CA ASN A 564 10.70 8.25 0.07
C ASN A 564 9.21 8.41 0.40
N ALA A 565 8.63 7.39 1.01
CA ALA A 565 7.34 7.40 1.68
C ALA A 565 7.47 7.11 3.19
N GLY A 566 8.65 6.66 3.64
CA GLY A 566 8.98 6.44 5.04
C GLY A 566 9.77 7.60 5.66
N THR A 567 10.70 7.27 6.55
CA THR A 567 11.56 8.22 7.26
C THR A 567 13.02 8.04 6.86
N ILE A 568 13.67 9.11 6.41
CA ILE A 568 15.11 9.17 6.11
C ILE A 568 15.76 10.26 6.98
N SER A 569 16.90 9.98 7.60
CA SER A 569 17.60 10.97 8.43
C SER A 569 18.04 12.20 7.63
N SER A 570 18.69 12.02 6.48
CA SER A 570 19.05 13.08 5.53
C SER A 570 19.42 12.48 4.18
N VAL A 571 19.42 13.30 3.12
CA VAL A 571 19.90 12.88 1.79
C VAL A 571 21.05 13.79 1.34
N VAL A 572 22.19 13.21 0.98
CA VAL A 572 23.36 13.95 0.50
C VAL A 572 23.75 13.45 -0.89
N VAL A 573 24.04 14.35 -1.83
CA VAL A 573 24.51 14.04 -3.18
C VAL A 573 25.80 14.80 -3.41
N GLN A 574 26.88 14.08 -3.75
CA GLN A 574 28.23 14.66 -3.85
C GLN A 574 28.66 14.94 -5.30
N ALA A 575 28.13 14.19 -6.27
CA ALA A 575 28.38 14.34 -7.70
C ALA A 575 27.18 13.81 -8.49
N GLY A 576 27.05 14.23 -9.76
CA GLY A 576 25.97 13.79 -10.64
C GLY A 576 24.60 14.39 -10.28
N ALA A 577 23.66 14.36 -11.23
CA ALA A 577 22.30 14.81 -10.98
C ALA A 577 21.53 13.77 -10.14
N ALA A 578 20.72 14.25 -9.21
CA ALA A 578 19.84 13.42 -8.40
C ALA A 578 18.37 13.80 -8.53
N THR A 579 17.50 12.80 -8.36
CA THR A 579 16.06 12.98 -8.18
C THR A 579 15.65 12.53 -6.79
N ILE A 580 15.04 13.40 -6.00
CA ILE A 580 14.42 13.06 -4.72
C ILE A 580 12.91 13.17 -4.88
N ASP A 581 12.19 12.06 -4.84
CA ASP A 581 10.73 12.01 -4.82
C ASP A 581 10.25 11.70 -3.41
N ASN A 582 9.69 12.70 -2.71
CA ASN A 582 9.34 12.59 -1.31
C ASN A 582 7.83 12.74 -1.09
N SER A 583 7.26 11.75 -0.41
CA SER A 583 5.92 11.72 0.19
C SER A 583 5.96 11.39 1.69
N GLY A 584 7.16 11.14 2.25
CA GLY A 584 7.40 10.85 3.66
C GLY A 584 8.23 11.93 4.35
N THR A 585 9.03 11.55 5.35
CA THR A 585 9.86 12.48 6.15
C THR A 585 11.34 12.38 5.81
N ILE A 586 11.98 13.50 5.50
CA ILE A 586 13.44 13.68 5.50
C ILE A 586 13.78 14.62 6.66
N GLN A 587 14.32 14.07 7.75
CA GLN A 587 14.37 14.76 9.05
C GLN A 587 15.33 15.95 9.08
N ASN A 588 16.56 15.78 8.61
CA ASN A 588 17.62 16.78 8.67
C ASN A 588 17.89 17.43 7.30
N GLY A 589 16.94 17.30 6.38
CA GLY A 589 16.98 17.91 5.05
C GLY A 589 17.91 17.18 4.07
N PHE A 590 18.27 17.89 3.01
CA PHE A 590 19.12 17.36 1.95
C PHE A 590 20.16 18.38 1.45
N THR A 591 21.27 17.86 0.93
CA THR A 591 22.33 18.65 0.31
C THR A 591 22.68 18.04 -1.04
N LEU A 592 22.43 18.77 -2.13
CA LEU A 592 22.71 18.32 -3.49
C LEU A 592 23.89 19.06 -4.10
N VAL A 593 24.60 18.38 -5.01
CA VAL A 593 25.79 18.93 -5.66
C VAL A 593 25.46 20.12 -6.58
N ALA A 594 26.37 21.09 -6.62
CA ALA A 594 26.28 22.27 -7.45
C ALA A 594 26.52 22.01 -8.94
N GLY A 595 26.02 22.90 -9.79
CA GLY A 595 26.30 22.90 -11.24
C GLY A 595 25.60 21.82 -12.07
N VAL A 596 24.69 21.04 -11.49
CA VAL A 596 23.91 20.00 -12.21
C VAL A 596 22.41 20.23 -12.04
N ALA A 597 21.62 19.66 -12.95
CA ALA A 597 20.16 19.75 -12.93
C ALA A 597 19.55 18.74 -11.94
N ASN A 598 19.57 19.04 -10.65
CA ASN A 598 18.89 18.23 -9.64
C ASN A 598 17.38 18.44 -9.66
N ARG A 599 16.60 17.44 -9.28
CA ARG A 599 15.14 17.54 -9.15
C ARG A 599 14.68 17.05 -7.78
N VAL A 600 13.88 17.88 -7.10
CA VAL A 600 13.19 17.50 -5.86
C VAL A 600 11.70 17.55 -6.15
N ILE A 601 11.03 16.41 -6.04
CA ILE A 601 9.61 16.24 -6.22
C ILE A 601 8.98 16.12 -4.84
N ALA A 602 8.21 17.13 -4.45
CA ALA A 602 7.40 17.09 -3.25
C ALA A 602 6.00 16.57 -3.60
N ARG A 603 5.53 15.57 -2.85
CA ARG A 603 4.17 15.04 -2.90
C ARG A 603 3.43 15.37 -1.62
N SER A 604 2.10 15.17 -1.62
CA SER A 604 1.30 15.25 -0.40
C SER A 604 1.88 14.36 0.71
N GLY A 605 2.09 14.94 1.90
CA GLY A 605 2.72 14.26 3.05
C GLY A 605 4.23 14.47 3.18
N ALA A 606 4.87 15.11 2.21
CA ALA A 606 6.29 15.41 2.25
C ALA A 606 6.66 16.33 3.43
N VAL A 607 7.59 15.88 4.27
CA VAL A 607 8.21 16.68 5.33
C VAL A 607 9.70 16.78 5.04
N PHE A 608 10.23 17.99 5.01
CA PHE A 608 11.65 18.29 4.88
C PHE A 608 12.08 19.15 6.06
N GLY A 609 12.78 18.56 7.02
CA GLY A 609 13.41 19.31 8.11
C GLY A 609 14.80 19.82 7.71
N GLY A 610 15.55 20.35 8.67
CA GLY A 610 16.92 20.83 8.47
C GLY A 610 17.12 21.82 7.31
N THR A 611 18.33 21.85 6.76
CA THR A 611 18.72 22.68 5.61
C THR A 611 18.55 21.90 4.31
N ASN A 612 17.98 22.53 3.27
CA ASN A 612 17.64 21.93 1.99
C ASN A 612 18.32 22.72 0.85
N ASN A 613 19.56 22.34 0.50
CA ASN A 613 20.39 23.04 -0.49
C ASN A 613 20.53 22.21 -1.77
N LEU A 614 20.26 22.79 -2.94
CA LEU A 614 20.24 22.08 -4.22
C LEU A 614 21.47 22.31 -5.10
N GLY A 615 22.43 23.06 -4.58
CA GLY A 615 23.72 23.30 -5.20
C GLY A 615 23.70 24.24 -6.42
N SER A 616 22.59 24.42 -7.14
CA SER A 616 22.55 25.32 -8.32
C SER A 616 21.26 26.11 -8.47
N VAL A 617 21.39 27.44 -8.31
CA VAL A 617 20.35 28.46 -8.52
C VAL A 617 19.83 28.58 -9.96
N ALA A 618 20.39 27.88 -10.95
CA ALA A 618 19.98 28.05 -12.36
C ALA A 618 19.42 26.78 -13.00
N LEU A 619 19.80 25.59 -12.51
CA LEU A 619 19.50 24.32 -13.18
C LEU A 619 18.56 23.43 -12.37
N SER A 620 18.58 23.53 -11.04
CA SER A 620 17.81 22.63 -10.18
C SER A 620 16.33 23.03 -10.11
N THR A 621 15.47 22.02 -10.00
CA THR A 621 14.00 22.17 -10.00
C THR A 621 13.38 21.66 -8.70
N LEU A 622 12.57 22.50 -8.05
CA LEU A 622 11.55 22.06 -7.09
C LEU A 622 10.28 21.79 -7.87
N GLU A 623 9.76 20.59 -7.78
CA GLU A 623 8.48 20.23 -8.39
C GLU A 623 7.47 19.93 -7.29
N LEU A 624 6.32 20.58 -7.38
CA LEU A 624 5.19 20.41 -6.49
C LEU A 624 4.15 19.55 -7.21
N ALA A 625 4.24 18.25 -6.99
CA ALA A 625 3.48 17.26 -7.75
C ALA A 625 2.00 17.21 -7.33
N SER A 626 1.18 16.64 -8.21
CA SER A 626 -0.25 16.42 -7.94
C SER A 626 -0.48 15.33 -6.90
N GLY A 627 -1.60 15.45 -6.17
CA GLY A 627 -2.03 14.53 -5.14
C GLY A 627 -3.54 14.62 -4.91
N ALA A 628 -4.11 13.66 -4.19
CA ALA A 628 -5.56 13.58 -3.97
C ALA A 628 -6.12 14.73 -3.09
N ALA A 629 -5.26 15.38 -2.29
CA ALA A 629 -5.62 16.50 -1.42
C ALA A 629 -4.67 17.69 -1.66
N THR A 630 -5.14 18.90 -1.33
CA THR A 630 -4.28 20.09 -1.30
C THR A 630 -3.18 19.86 -0.27
N ALA A 631 -1.92 19.88 -0.72
CA ALA A 631 -0.76 19.77 0.15
C ALA A 631 -0.35 21.15 0.65
N SER A 632 0.36 21.22 1.79
CA SER A 632 0.74 22.49 2.41
C SER A 632 2.21 22.52 2.81
N PHE A 633 2.86 23.64 2.56
CA PHE A 633 4.09 24.05 3.24
C PHE A 633 3.80 25.25 4.15
N ALA A 634 4.52 25.38 5.26
CA ALA A 634 4.45 26.58 6.11
C ALA A 634 4.93 27.85 5.38
N GLY A 635 5.60 27.69 4.24
CA GLY A 635 6.21 28.67 3.33
C GLY A 635 7.25 27.93 2.49
N LEU A 636 7.82 28.50 1.43
CA LEU A 636 9.16 28.04 1.02
C LEU A 636 10.09 28.38 2.19
N PRO A 637 10.49 27.42 3.02
CA PRO A 637 11.25 27.74 4.21
C PRO A 637 12.53 28.46 3.79
N SER A 638 13.09 29.32 4.65
CA SER A 638 14.48 29.82 4.50
C SER A 638 15.51 28.72 4.22
N ASN A 639 15.11 27.48 4.51
CA ASN A 639 15.87 26.26 4.37
C ASN A 639 15.91 25.74 2.93
N PHE A 640 14.97 26.12 2.05
CA PHE A 640 14.96 25.78 0.62
C PHE A 640 15.72 26.88 -0.15
N ALA A 641 17.03 26.69 -0.28
CA ALA A 641 17.90 27.63 -0.97
C ALA A 641 18.31 27.09 -2.35
N SER A 642 18.58 28.02 -3.27
CA SER A 642 19.27 27.74 -4.52
C SER A 642 18.51 26.89 -5.55
N PHE A 643 17.22 27.19 -5.77
CA PHE A 643 16.47 26.67 -6.92
C PHE A 643 16.48 27.66 -8.07
N GLY A 644 16.76 27.17 -9.28
CA GLY A 644 16.50 27.95 -10.49
C GLY A 644 15.06 27.89 -10.93
N ASN A 645 14.40 26.75 -10.68
CA ASN A 645 13.04 26.53 -11.11
C ASN A 645 12.20 25.98 -9.96
N ILE A 646 10.99 26.53 -9.81
CA ILE A 646 9.93 25.99 -8.97
C ILE A 646 8.76 25.73 -9.90
N VAL A 647 8.24 24.52 -9.93
CA VAL A 647 7.17 24.11 -10.84
C VAL A 647 6.03 23.55 -10.02
N VAL A 648 4.82 24.03 -10.28
CA VAL A 648 3.59 23.40 -9.79
C VAL A 648 3.02 22.58 -10.93
N ASP A 649 2.85 21.28 -10.72
CA ASP A 649 2.42 20.37 -11.78
C ASP A 649 0.95 20.60 -12.18
N PRO A 650 0.57 20.24 -13.42
CA PRO A 650 -0.83 20.19 -13.82
C PRO A 650 -1.69 19.37 -12.85
N GLY A 651 -2.78 19.96 -12.38
CA GLY A 651 -3.69 19.33 -11.42
C GLY A 651 -3.17 19.27 -9.97
N ALA A 652 -1.99 19.82 -9.68
CA ALA A 652 -1.51 19.97 -8.32
C ALA A 652 -2.16 21.18 -7.62
N SER A 653 -2.47 21.03 -6.33
CA SER A 653 -2.96 22.11 -5.48
C SER A 653 -2.10 22.21 -4.23
N TRP A 654 -1.42 23.34 -4.06
CA TRP A 654 -0.48 23.56 -2.97
C TRP A 654 -0.82 24.84 -2.21
N THR A 655 -0.72 24.84 -0.89
CA THR A 655 -0.81 26.04 -0.06
C THR A 655 0.56 26.35 0.56
N MET A 656 1.00 27.59 0.48
CA MET A 656 2.21 28.09 1.14
C MET A 656 1.86 29.25 2.07
N GLY A 657 2.56 29.35 3.20
CA GLY A 657 2.56 30.57 4.00
C GLY A 657 3.48 31.64 3.41
N ASP A 658 4.14 32.41 4.28
CA ASP A 658 5.07 33.46 3.85
C ASP A 658 6.19 32.89 2.98
N THR A 659 6.38 33.46 1.79
CA THR A 659 7.23 32.89 0.75
C THR A 659 7.95 33.99 -0.04
N THR A 660 9.24 33.80 -0.31
CA THR A 660 10.03 34.68 -1.17
C THR A 660 10.53 33.91 -2.39
N ILE A 661 10.22 34.40 -3.59
CA ILE A 661 10.84 33.94 -4.84
C ILE A 661 12.10 34.77 -5.07
N ALA A 662 13.26 34.18 -4.84
CA ALA A 662 14.54 34.86 -4.94
C ALA A 662 14.85 35.34 -6.38
N ALA A 663 15.71 36.34 -6.50
CA ALA A 663 16.20 36.79 -7.80
C ALA A 663 16.92 35.64 -8.53
N GLY A 664 16.67 35.48 -9.82
CA GLY A 664 17.19 34.37 -10.63
C GLY A 664 16.38 33.07 -10.55
N THR A 665 15.39 32.97 -9.65
CA THR A 665 14.45 31.84 -9.59
C THR A 665 13.23 32.10 -10.47
N THR A 666 12.79 31.08 -11.22
CA THR A 666 11.54 31.07 -11.98
C THR A 666 10.52 30.15 -11.30
N LEU A 667 9.39 30.71 -10.87
CA LEU A 667 8.21 29.96 -10.48
C LEU A 667 7.30 29.79 -11.70
N THR A 668 6.97 28.55 -12.06
CA THR A 668 6.00 28.20 -13.09
C THR A 668 4.80 27.50 -12.45
N ASP A 669 3.63 28.15 -12.44
CA ASP A 669 2.39 27.53 -11.96
C ASP A 669 1.57 26.96 -13.13
N ASN A 670 1.53 25.63 -13.25
CA ASN A 670 0.65 24.91 -14.17
C ASN A 670 -0.57 24.28 -13.44
N GLY A 671 -0.70 24.48 -12.13
CA GLY A 671 -1.73 23.90 -11.28
C GLY A 671 -2.53 24.97 -10.53
N THR A 672 -2.47 24.95 -9.20
CA THR A 672 -3.03 25.99 -8.33
C THR A 672 -2.16 26.19 -7.11
N LEU A 673 -1.47 27.33 -7.03
CA LEU A 673 -0.73 27.77 -5.86
C LEU A 673 -1.57 28.71 -4.98
N LYS A 674 -1.77 28.35 -3.71
CA LYS A 674 -2.43 29.18 -2.70
C LYS A 674 -1.41 29.80 -1.76
N ILE A 675 -1.59 31.08 -1.41
CA ILE A 675 -0.74 31.81 -0.46
C ILE A 675 -1.57 32.24 0.74
N SER A 676 -1.21 31.79 1.95
CA SER A 676 -1.91 32.15 3.19
C SER A 676 -1.27 33.31 3.95
N GLY A 677 -0.30 34.01 3.34
CA GLY A 677 0.47 35.11 3.94
C GLY A 677 1.05 36.08 2.90
N THR A 678 2.35 36.39 3.03
CA THR A 678 3.08 37.30 2.14
C THR A 678 3.82 36.53 1.04
N LEU A 679 3.68 36.97 -0.21
CA LEU A 679 4.51 36.53 -1.33
C LEU A 679 5.43 37.68 -1.76
N THR A 680 6.74 37.52 -1.59
CA THR A 680 7.74 38.46 -2.09
C THR A 680 8.34 37.93 -3.39
N ALA A 681 8.10 38.60 -4.51
CA ALA A 681 8.62 38.23 -5.82
C ALA A 681 9.83 39.10 -6.18
N ASN A 682 11.03 38.52 -6.11
CA ASN A 682 12.28 39.11 -6.62
C ASN A 682 12.72 38.45 -7.94
N GLY A 683 12.15 37.28 -8.28
CA GLY A 683 12.43 36.51 -9.49
C GLY A 683 11.33 36.61 -10.55
N VAL A 684 11.17 35.54 -11.33
CA VAL A 684 10.13 35.42 -12.37
C VAL A 684 8.98 34.56 -11.86
N ILE A 685 7.75 35.03 -12.06
CA ILE A 685 6.52 34.26 -11.88
C ILE A 685 5.85 34.12 -13.26
N ALA A 686 5.98 32.94 -13.83
CA ALA A 686 5.35 32.53 -15.07
C ALA A 686 4.11 31.67 -14.75
N GLN A 687 2.98 31.94 -15.40
CA GLN A 687 1.78 31.14 -15.22
C GLN A 687 1.33 30.58 -16.57
N ASN A 688 1.08 29.28 -16.62
CA ASN A 688 0.61 28.57 -17.80
C ASN A 688 -0.74 27.87 -17.57
N GLY A 689 -1.20 27.76 -16.31
CA GLY A 689 -2.49 27.18 -15.92
C GLY A 689 -3.67 28.16 -16.00
N ALA A 690 -4.89 27.63 -16.08
CA ALA A 690 -6.14 28.39 -16.17
C ALA A 690 -6.61 29.01 -14.84
N THR A 691 -6.01 28.63 -13.71
CA THR A 691 -6.33 29.11 -12.36
C THR A 691 -5.08 29.66 -11.67
N ALA A 692 -5.23 30.91 -11.21
CA ALA A 692 -4.25 31.83 -10.66
C ALA A 692 -3.46 31.36 -9.43
N ILE A 693 -2.41 32.10 -9.09
CA ILE A 693 -1.96 32.22 -7.70
C ILE A 693 -3.11 32.83 -6.88
N VAL A 694 -3.57 32.14 -5.83
CA VAL A 694 -4.72 32.58 -5.01
C VAL A 694 -4.28 32.85 -3.58
N PHE A 695 -4.53 34.05 -3.09
CA PHE A 695 -4.34 34.36 -1.69
C PHE A 695 -5.60 34.01 -0.88
N ASN A 696 -5.42 33.31 0.24
CA ASN A 696 -6.52 32.81 1.08
C ASN A 696 -6.32 33.10 2.58
N GLY A 697 -5.36 33.97 2.93
CA GLY A 697 -5.09 34.41 4.29
C GLY A 697 -5.84 35.69 4.68
N ALA A 698 -5.67 36.11 5.94
CA ALA A 698 -6.28 37.33 6.50
C ALA A 698 -5.46 38.61 6.19
N ASN A 699 -4.16 38.49 5.92
CA ASN A 699 -3.22 39.59 5.67
C ASN A 699 -2.46 39.37 4.36
N ASN A 700 -3.21 39.16 3.28
CA ASN A 700 -2.62 38.82 1.99
C ASN A 700 -1.76 39.98 1.48
N ARG A 701 -0.48 39.73 1.23
CA ARG A 701 0.43 40.75 0.70
C ARG A 701 1.26 40.19 -0.44
N LEU A 702 1.20 40.82 -1.60
CA LEU A 702 2.12 40.57 -2.71
C LEU A 702 3.12 41.71 -2.77
N ILE A 703 4.41 41.43 -2.59
CA ILE A 703 5.50 42.40 -2.71
C ILE A 703 6.25 42.11 -4.00
N LEU A 704 6.37 43.10 -4.89
CA LEU A 704 7.10 43.00 -6.14
C LEU A 704 8.38 43.85 -6.03
N ALA A 705 9.56 43.25 -6.15
CA ALA A 705 10.83 43.99 -6.14
C ALA A 705 11.27 44.39 -7.56
N ALA A 706 12.12 45.42 -7.68
CA ALA A 706 12.63 45.86 -8.97
C ALA A 706 13.25 44.70 -9.77
N GLY A 707 12.87 44.58 -11.04
CA GLY A 707 13.27 43.47 -11.92
C GLY A 707 12.43 42.20 -11.82
N ALA A 708 11.48 42.11 -10.89
CA ALA A 708 10.52 41.02 -10.88
C ALA A 708 9.65 41.04 -12.14
N SER A 709 9.42 39.87 -12.73
CA SER A 709 8.54 39.70 -13.88
C SER A 709 7.40 38.77 -13.48
N VAL A 710 6.19 39.28 -13.51
CA VAL A 710 4.98 38.52 -13.15
C VAL A 710 4.04 38.53 -14.35
N SER A 711 3.57 37.33 -14.71
CA SER A 711 2.60 37.10 -15.79
C SER A 711 1.47 36.19 -15.32
N GLY A 712 0.35 36.19 -16.06
CA GLY A 712 -0.84 35.39 -15.73
C GLY A 712 -1.84 36.11 -14.83
N GLN A 713 -2.55 35.36 -13.99
CA GLN A 713 -3.63 35.85 -13.14
C GLN A 713 -3.26 35.71 -11.65
N ILE A 714 -3.50 36.72 -10.82
CA ILE A 714 -3.29 36.66 -9.37
C ILE A 714 -4.53 37.19 -8.65
N ASP A 715 -5.05 36.39 -7.72
CA ASP A 715 -6.16 36.72 -6.85
C ASP A 715 -5.66 37.06 -5.44
N GLY A 716 -5.69 38.33 -5.04
CA GLY A 716 -5.30 38.79 -3.71
C GLY A 716 -6.24 38.39 -2.58
N GLY A 717 -7.33 37.70 -2.88
CA GLY A 717 -8.36 37.31 -1.92
C GLY A 717 -9.20 38.51 -1.51
N THR A 718 -10.51 38.35 -1.42
CA THR A 718 -11.47 39.44 -1.11
C THR A 718 -11.45 39.91 0.36
N THR A 719 -10.40 39.55 1.12
CA THR A 719 -10.24 39.94 2.52
C THR A 719 -9.95 41.46 2.61
N PRO A 720 -10.70 42.21 3.43
CA PRO A 720 -10.40 43.62 3.67
C PRO A 720 -8.99 43.79 4.23
N GLY A 721 -8.16 44.60 3.58
CA GLY A 721 -6.79 44.84 4.02
C GLY A 721 -5.71 44.25 3.13
N SER A 722 -6.03 43.36 2.18
CA SER A 722 -5.06 42.78 1.24
C SER A 722 -4.25 43.86 0.50
N VAL A 723 -2.93 43.70 0.44
CA VAL A 723 -1.95 44.68 -0.07
C VAL A 723 -1.22 44.15 -1.32
N LEU A 724 -1.24 44.93 -2.40
CA LEU A 724 -0.26 44.81 -3.49
C LEU A 724 0.79 45.89 -3.30
N GLU A 725 2.05 45.51 -3.12
CA GLU A 725 3.17 46.40 -2.84
C GLU A 725 4.21 46.37 -3.96
N PHE A 726 4.67 47.57 -4.33
CA PHE A 726 5.73 47.80 -5.29
C PHE A 726 6.97 48.33 -4.58
N GLY A 727 8.02 47.51 -4.57
CA GLY A 727 9.30 47.80 -3.94
C GLY A 727 10.10 48.89 -4.65
N THR A 728 11.17 49.34 -4.01
CA THR A 728 12.07 50.38 -4.53
C THR A 728 12.70 50.01 -5.88
N GLY A 729 12.87 50.98 -6.78
CA GLY A 729 13.45 50.80 -8.12
C GLY A 729 12.42 50.65 -9.25
N THR A 730 12.90 50.31 -10.46
CA THR A 730 12.05 50.20 -11.66
C THR A 730 11.50 48.78 -11.86
N GLY A 731 10.23 48.67 -12.24
CA GLY A 731 9.59 47.37 -12.48
C GLY A 731 8.42 47.46 -13.47
N THR A 732 8.02 46.31 -14.01
CA THR A 732 6.83 46.21 -14.87
C THR A 732 5.96 45.05 -14.40
N LEU A 733 4.71 45.34 -14.04
CA LEU A 733 3.70 44.32 -13.77
C LEU A 733 2.95 44.02 -15.08
N ASN A 734 3.09 42.79 -15.60
CA ASN A 734 2.44 42.32 -16.82
C ASN A 734 1.50 41.12 -16.54
N ALA A 735 0.66 41.27 -15.50
CA ALA A 735 -0.26 40.25 -15.03
C ALA A 735 -1.63 40.85 -14.71
N LEU A 736 -2.68 40.03 -14.82
CA LEU A 736 -4.00 40.35 -14.30
C LEU A 736 -4.00 40.17 -12.78
N VAL A 737 -4.08 41.27 -12.02
CA VAL A 737 -4.03 41.24 -10.55
C VAL A 737 -5.29 41.85 -9.94
N TYR A 738 -6.08 41.02 -9.24
CA TYR A 738 -7.34 41.41 -8.60
C TYR A 738 -7.40 41.02 -7.12
N GLY A 739 -8.48 41.37 -6.42
CA GLY A 739 -8.69 41.00 -5.00
C GLY A 739 -7.93 41.87 -3.98
N PHE A 740 -6.85 42.56 -4.36
CA PHE A 740 -6.13 43.46 -3.45
C PHE A 740 -6.87 44.78 -3.21
N THR A 741 -7.22 45.06 -1.96
CA THR A 741 -7.93 46.29 -1.55
C THR A 741 -7.03 47.52 -1.39
N ASN A 742 -5.72 47.31 -1.16
CA ASN A 742 -4.72 48.35 -0.99
C ASN A 742 -3.58 48.16 -1.99
N ILE A 743 -3.08 49.27 -2.54
CA ILE A 743 -1.90 49.31 -3.39
C ILE A 743 -0.89 50.28 -2.75
N VAL A 744 0.32 49.79 -2.51
CA VAL A 744 1.39 50.50 -1.80
C VAL A 744 2.61 50.63 -2.71
N PHE A 745 3.20 51.81 -2.74
CA PHE A 745 4.46 52.09 -3.43
C PHE A 745 5.51 52.48 -2.38
N ASP A 746 6.65 51.80 -2.39
CA ASP A 746 7.79 52.16 -1.56
C ASP A 746 8.47 53.45 -2.06
N ALA A 747 9.21 54.11 -1.17
CA ALA A 747 9.95 55.31 -1.54
C ALA A 747 10.98 55.02 -2.64
N GLY A 748 10.86 55.68 -3.80
CA GLY A 748 11.73 55.44 -4.96
C GLY A 748 11.31 54.27 -5.85
N ALA A 749 10.10 53.72 -5.64
CA ALA A 749 9.43 52.88 -6.63
C ALA A 749 9.22 53.66 -7.94
N GLN A 750 9.37 52.98 -9.07
CA GLN A 750 9.16 53.46 -10.44
C GLN A 750 8.53 52.35 -11.28
N TRP A 751 7.27 52.02 -11.01
CA TRP A 751 6.62 50.87 -11.62
C TRP A 751 5.73 51.27 -12.79
N THR A 752 5.74 50.44 -13.83
CA THR A 752 4.76 50.46 -14.92
C THR A 752 3.80 49.30 -14.70
N ILE A 753 2.52 49.62 -14.46
CA ILE A 753 1.49 48.61 -14.22
C ILE A 753 0.68 48.48 -15.50
N LYS A 754 0.76 47.33 -16.18
CA LYS A 754 -0.04 47.00 -17.36
C LYS A 754 -1.30 46.26 -16.95
N ASP A 755 -2.43 46.96 -16.93
CA ASP A 755 -3.72 46.35 -16.60
C ASP A 755 -4.36 45.71 -17.84
N ALA A 756 -4.44 44.37 -17.85
CA ALA A 756 -4.91 43.59 -18.99
C ALA A 756 -6.33 43.00 -18.83
N GLY A 757 -7.07 43.22 -17.73
CA GLY A 757 -8.30 42.45 -17.46
C GLY A 757 -9.52 43.22 -16.92
N SER A 758 -10.70 42.64 -17.14
CA SER A 758 -12.01 43.25 -16.93
C SER A 758 -12.56 43.02 -15.51
N ASP A 759 -11.77 43.26 -14.46
CA ASP A 759 -12.29 43.14 -13.10
C ASP A 759 -13.03 44.44 -12.71
N GLY A 760 -14.31 44.31 -12.37
CA GLY A 760 -15.13 45.42 -11.89
C GLY A 760 -14.69 45.93 -10.52
N VAL A 761 -13.49 46.50 -10.42
CA VAL A 761 -12.89 46.97 -9.17
C VAL A 761 -13.58 48.24 -8.69
N THR A 762 -14.42 48.07 -7.68
CA THR A 762 -14.94 49.18 -6.88
C THR A 762 -14.05 49.38 -5.64
N ASN A 763 -13.33 50.51 -5.58
CA ASN A 763 -12.46 51.01 -4.48
C ASN A 763 -11.17 50.23 -4.17
N ARG A 764 -10.03 50.74 -4.65
CA ARG A 764 -8.70 50.44 -4.08
C ARG A 764 -8.09 51.67 -3.43
N THR A 765 -7.42 51.51 -2.29
CA THR A 765 -6.66 52.60 -1.65
C THR A 765 -5.24 52.62 -2.18
N LEU A 766 -4.76 53.78 -2.64
CA LEU A 766 -3.40 53.98 -3.14
C LEU A 766 -2.58 54.80 -2.14
N THR A 767 -1.39 54.35 -1.77
CA THR A 767 -0.46 55.05 -0.87
C THR A 767 0.98 55.01 -1.39
N GLY A 768 1.76 56.07 -1.16
CA GLY A 768 3.17 56.14 -1.54
C GLY A 768 3.46 56.52 -3.01
N PHE A 769 2.41 56.68 -3.81
CA PHE A 769 2.50 57.04 -5.23
C PHE A 769 3.07 58.46 -5.42
N ASN A 770 4.15 58.59 -6.18
CA ASN A 770 4.93 59.82 -6.37
C ASN A 770 5.11 60.19 -7.86
N SER A 771 5.73 61.33 -8.13
CA SER A 771 5.88 61.90 -9.49
C SER A 771 6.69 61.06 -10.48
N THR A 772 7.40 60.03 -10.03
CA THR A 772 8.15 59.10 -10.88
C THR A 772 7.41 57.79 -11.15
N ASP A 773 6.26 57.55 -10.51
CA ASP A 773 5.42 56.38 -10.74
C ASP A 773 4.50 56.55 -11.96
N ARG A 774 4.17 55.44 -12.64
CA ARG A 774 3.34 55.43 -13.86
C ARG A 774 2.33 54.27 -13.86
N PHE A 775 1.05 54.59 -13.98
CA PHE A 775 0.05 53.59 -14.36
C PHE A 775 -0.11 53.57 -15.88
N ASP A 776 0.02 52.40 -16.51
CA ASP A 776 -0.10 52.20 -17.96
C ASP A 776 -1.26 51.25 -18.27
N PHE A 777 -2.41 51.79 -18.67
CA PHE A 777 -3.54 50.97 -19.09
C PHE A 777 -3.36 50.56 -20.55
N THR A 778 -2.38 49.68 -20.81
CA THR A 778 -2.05 49.19 -22.14
C THR A 778 -3.28 48.49 -22.73
N SER A 779 -3.59 48.71 -24.01
CA SER A 779 -4.79 48.22 -24.74
C SER A 779 -6.13 48.88 -24.41
N ARG A 780 -6.19 49.92 -23.57
CA ARG A 780 -7.43 50.67 -23.29
C ARG A 780 -7.32 52.14 -23.67
N ALA A 781 -7.79 52.44 -24.87
CA ALA A 781 -7.86 53.81 -25.39
C ALA A 781 -9.01 54.58 -24.73
N GLY A 782 -8.72 55.81 -24.26
CA GLY A 782 -9.73 56.84 -24.03
C GLY A 782 -10.41 56.85 -22.64
N GLY A 783 -9.64 56.71 -21.56
CA GLY A 783 -10.22 56.84 -20.21
C GLY A 783 -10.56 58.30 -19.84
N VAL A 784 -11.80 58.58 -19.41
CA VAL A 784 -12.12 59.84 -18.71
C VAL A 784 -11.75 59.65 -17.24
N LEU A 785 -10.79 60.44 -16.74
CA LEU A 785 -10.63 60.61 -15.30
C LEU A 785 -11.77 61.49 -14.78
N SER A 786 -12.64 60.93 -13.94
CA SER A 786 -13.71 61.67 -13.27
C SER A 786 -13.65 61.47 -11.76
N GLY A 787 -13.88 62.53 -11.00
CA GLY A 787 -13.87 62.49 -9.54
C GLY A 787 -13.59 63.84 -8.89
N GLY A 788 -13.96 63.96 -7.62
CA GLY A 788 -13.68 65.10 -6.76
C GLY A 788 -13.25 64.63 -5.37
N GLY A 789 -12.33 65.36 -4.73
CA GLY A 789 -11.69 64.96 -3.47
C GLY A 789 -10.64 63.86 -3.65
N ASN A 790 -10.45 63.04 -2.63
CA ASN A 790 -9.39 62.01 -2.55
C ASN A 790 -9.59 60.82 -3.50
N ASN A 791 -10.62 60.81 -4.35
CA ASN A 791 -11.01 59.69 -5.20
C ASN A 791 -10.91 60.09 -6.68
N PHE A 792 -10.34 59.21 -7.51
CA PHE A 792 -10.46 59.30 -8.96
C PHE A 792 -11.02 58.00 -9.53
N THR A 793 -11.88 58.15 -10.53
CA THR A 793 -12.47 57.04 -11.29
C THR A 793 -11.93 57.12 -12.71
N LEU A 794 -11.23 56.08 -13.16
CA LEU A 794 -10.90 55.94 -14.57
C LEU A 794 -12.07 55.21 -15.24
N THR A 795 -12.75 55.89 -16.16
CA THR A 795 -13.84 55.29 -16.96
C THR A 795 -13.32 55.01 -18.35
N ALA A 796 -13.13 53.74 -18.71
CA ALA A 796 -12.75 53.36 -20.06
C ALA A 796 -13.94 53.51 -21.04
N THR A 797 -13.66 53.72 -22.33
CA THR A 797 -14.66 53.94 -23.40
C THR A 797 -15.70 52.82 -23.53
N ASN A 798 -15.41 51.63 -23.00
CA ASN A 798 -16.29 50.46 -22.95
C ASN A 798 -17.12 50.34 -21.65
N GLY A 799 -17.16 51.39 -20.82
CA GLY A 799 -18.02 51.46 -19.63
C GLY A 799 -17.48 50.77 -18.37
N PHE A 800 -16.21 50.35 -18.36
CA PHE A 800 -15.56 49.80 -17.17
C PHE A 800 -15.02 50.93 -16.28
N PHE A 801 -15.18 50.77 -14.96
CA PHE A 801 -14.77 51.74 -13.95
C PHE A 801 -13.72 51.13 -13.02
N SER A 802 -12.59 51.82 -12.84
CA SER A 802 -11.65 51.55 -11.75
C SER A 802 -11.69 52.76 -10.83
N ARG A 803 -12.19 52.61 -9.60
CA ARG A 803 -12.18 53.70 -8.59
C ARG A 803 -11.00 53.54 -7.64
N PHE A 804 -10.11 54.51 -7.66
CA PHE A 804 -8.97 54.60 -6.76
C PHE A 804 -9.19 55.74 -5.76
N SER A 805 -8.83 55.51 -4.50
CA SER A 805 -8.83 56.52 -3.44
C SER A 805 -7.41 56.71 -2.91
N PHE A 806 -6.88 57.93 -2.91
CA PHE A 806 -5.61 58.23 -2.25
C PHE A 806 -5.79 58.16 -0.73
N GLY A 807 -5.05 57.27 -0.08
CA GLY A 807 -5.01 57.15 1.37
C GLY A 807 -3.94 58.03 2.01
N GLY A 808 -4.13 58.39 3.28
CA GLY A 808 -3.11 59.09 4.08
C GLY A 808 -2.96 60.59 3.79
N PRO A 809 -1.81 61.22 4.12
CA PRO A 809 -1.59 62.67 3.95
C PRO A 809 -1.64 63.15 2.49
N LEU A 810 -1.61 62.21 1.53
CA LEU A 810 -1.75 62.49 0.09
C LEU A 810 -3.19 62.84 -0.30
N ALA A 811 -4.17 62.45 0.52
CA ALA A 811 -5.58 62.61 0.21
C ALA A 811 -5.97 64.10 0.07
N SER A 812 -5.36 64.99 0.87
CA SER A 812 -5.55 66.44 0.77
C SER A 812 -4.61 67.16 -0.22
N GLN A 813 -3.64 66.46 -0.82
CA GLN A 813 -2.58 67.09 -1.65
C GLN A 813 -2.88 67.09 -3.15
N TYR A 814 -3.79 66.24 -3.64
CA TYR A 814 -3.95 66.01 -5.07
C TYR A 814 -5.38 66.24 -5.56
N ALA A 815 -5.55 67.15 -6.52
CA ALA A 815 -6.80 67.29 -7.28
C ALA A 815 -6.78 66.37 -8.51
N THR A 816 -7.95 65.87 -8.95
CA THR A 816 -8.09 65.01 -10.13
C THR A 816 -7.54 65.65 -11.42
N SER A 817 -7.51 66.99 -11.48
CA SER A 817 -6.93 67.78 -12.56
C SER A 817 -5.39 67.73 -12.65
N MET A 818 -4.71 67.16 -11.65
CA MET A 818 -3.25 67.09 -11.62
C MET A 818 -2.68 65.79 -12.19
N PHE A 819 -3.53 64.85 -12.60
CA PHE A 819 -3.13 63.65 -13.31
C PHE A 819 -3.19 63.91 -14.81
N SER A 820 -2.09 63.64 -15.52
CA SER A 820 -2.11 63.68 -16.98
C SER A 820 -2.51 62.33 -17.53
N VAL A 821 -3.44 62.35 -18.49
CA VAL A 821 -3.87 61.20 -19.29
C VAL A 821 -3.21 61.38 -20.65
N THR A 822 -2.18 60.60 -20.94
CA THR A 822 -1.51 60.67 -22.24
C THR A 822 -1.72 59.37 -23.00
N ALA A 823 -2.14 59.49 -24.26
CA ALA A 823 -2.12 58.37 -25.20
C ALA A 823 -0.66 58.00 -25.45
N ASP A 824 -0.34 56.71 -25.36
CA ASP A 824 1.04 56.22 -25.43
C ASP A 824 1.52 55.89 -26.86
N GLY A 825 0.66 56.10 -27.85
CA GLY A 825 0.94 55.76 -29.25
C GLY A 825 0.72 54.27 -29.59
N THR A 826 0.37 53.43 -28.62
CA THR A 826 0.10 51.98 -28.77
C THR A 826 -1.33 51.58 -28.37
N GLY A 827 -2.24 52.55 -28.24
CA GLY A 827 -3.65 52.32 -27.90
C GLY A 827 -3.93 52.24 -26.39
N GLY A 828 -2.97 52.61 -25.53
CA GLY A 828 -3.12 52.69 -24.08
C GLY A 828 -3.18 54.12 -23.53
N THR A 829 -3.52 54.21 -22.24
CA THR A 829 -3.64 55.48 -21.48
C THR A 829 -2.68 55.47 -20.30
N ASN A 830 -1.77 56.46 -20.22
CA ASN A 830 -0.87 56.60 -19.07
C ASN A 830 -1.36 57.65 -18.08
N VAL A 831 -1.31 57.31 -16.79
CA VAL A 831 -1.60 58.19 -15.65
C VAL A 831 -0.31 58.40 -14.85
N THR A 832 0.16 59.65 -14.81
CA THR A 832 1.37 60.06 -14.06
C THR A 832 0.99 60.97 -12.89
N ALA A 833 1.69 60.85 -11.76
CA ALA A 833 1.33 61.56 -10.54
C ALA A 833 1.55 63.09 -10.60
N PRO A 834 0.89 63.84 -9.70
CA PRO A 834 0.85 65.30 -9.72
C PRO A 834 2.17 65.98 -9.37
N GLY A 835 2.47 67.09 -10.04
CA GLY A 835 3.49 68.05 -9.60
C GLY A 835 4.53 68.41 -10.66
N LEU A 836 4.54 67.74 -11.81
CA LEU A 836 5.47 68.04 -12.90
C LEU A 836 4.77 67.98 -14.26
N ILE A 837 4.54 69.13 -14.89
CA ILE A 837 4.09 69.18 -16.28
C ILE A 837 5.31 69.10 -17.19
N GLY A 838 5.48 67.95 -17.84
CA GLY A 838 6.56 67.70 -18.82
C GLY A 838 6.16 67.85 -20.28
N SER A 839 4.87 68.10 -20.56
CA SER A 839 4.29 68.17 -21.91
C SER A 839 3.20 69.24 -21.99
N SER A 840 2.51 69.36 -23.14
CA SER A 840 1.41 70.32 -23.32
C SER A 840 0.11 69.84 -22.67
N VAL A 841 -0.44 70.64 -21.76
CA VAL A 841 -1.69 70.41 -21.01
C VAL A 841 -2.59 71.62 -21.18
N SER A 842 -3.85 71.41 -21.57
CA SER A 842 -4.85 72.48 -21.76
C SER A 842 -5.94 72.43 -20.67
N GLN A 843 -5.56 72.64 -19.41
CA GLN A 843 -6.46 72.68 -18.25
C GLN A 843 -6.01 73.69 -17.19
N ASN A 844 -6.91 74.03 -16.27
CA ASN A 844 -6.60 74.85 -15.10
C ASN A 844 -6.20 73.95 -13.93
N VAL A 845 -5.23 74.39 -13.13
CA VAL A 845 -4.74 73.67 -11.95
C VAL A 845 -5.12 74.41 -10.68
N THR A 846 -5.85 73.77 -9.76
CA THR A 846 -6.11 74.33 -8.44
C THR A 846 -5.19 73.68 -7.39
N LEU A 847 -4.47 74.49 -6.62
CA LEU A 847 -3.53 74.07 -5.57
C LEU A 847 -4.15 74.28 -4.18
N SER A 848 -3.88 73.38 -3.24
CA SER A 848 -4.30 73.49 -1.84
C SER A 848 -3.17 73.07 -0.90
N GLY A 849 -2.21 73.97 -0.65
CA GLY A 849 -1.04 73.70 0.18
C GLY A 849 0.03 72.86 -0.51
N ALA A 850 0.17 72.97 -1.83
CA ALA A 850 1.02 72.09 -2.64
C ALA A 850 2.11 72.84 -3.42
N THR A 851 3.15 72.09 -3.83
CA THR A 851 4.15 72.53 -4.81
C THR A 851 3.76 72.04 -6.20
N PHE A 852 3.83 72.91 -7.20
CA PHE A 852 3.51 72.63 -8.59
C PHE A 852 4.68 73.04 -9.48
N ALA A 853 5.13 72.16 -10.38
CA ALA A 853 6.22 72.45 -11.30
C ALA A 853 5.85 72.25 -12.77
N VAL A 854 6.42 73.08 -13.65
CA VAL A 854 6.38 72.93 -15.11
C VAL A 854 7.81 72.88 -15.62
N THR A 855 8.21 71.82 -16.32
CA THR A 855 9.57 71.69 -16.88
C THR A 855 9.74 72.54 -18.13
N SER A 856 10.96 72.68 -18.63
CA SER A 856 11.25 73.39 -19.89
C SER A 856 10.55 72.83 -21.13
N ALA A 857 10.15 71.55 -21.11
CA ALA A 857 9.34 70.93 -22.15
C ALA A 857 7.82 71.07 -21.91
N GLY A 858 7.42 71.47 -20.70
CA GLY A 858 6.03 71.60 -20.28
C GLY A 858 5.35 72.86 -20.79
N THR A 859 4.08 72.75 -21.16
CA THR A 859 3.21 73.88 -21.46
C THR A 859 1.86 73.69 -20.75
N LEU A 860 1.46 74.61 -19.89
CA LEU A 860 0.16 74.66 -19.26
C LEU A 860 -0.65 75.83 -19.85
N THR A 861 -1.76 75.52 -20.49
CA THR A 861 -2.72 76.51 -20.99
C THR A 861 -4.05 76.34 -20.27
N ALA A 862 -4.61 77.39 -19.67
CA ALA A 862 -5.95 77.35 -19.08
C ALA A 862 -6.99 76.90 -20.11
N ALA A 863 -7.91 76.00 -19.72
CA ALA A 863 -8.97 75.49 -20.60
C ALA A 863 -10.01 76.55 -20.97
N ASN A 864 -10.18 77.57 -20.14
CA ASN A 864 -11.09 78.67 -20.41
C ASN A 864 -10.40 80.03 -20.30
N SER A 865 -10.95 81.02 -20.99
CA SER A 865 -10.46 82.40 -21.01
C SER A 865 -10.84 83.19 -19.75
N THR A 866 -11.38 82.55 -18.71
CA THR A 866 -11.91 83.19 -17.50
C THR A 866 -11.28 82.73 -16.18
N LEU A 867 -10.38 81.75 -16.20
CA LEU A 867 -9.73 81.22 -15.00
C LEU A 867 -8.19 81.31 -15.09
N ALA A 868 -7.54 81.24 -13.94
CA ALA A 868 -6.08 81.20 -13.85
C ALA A 868 -5.54 79.83 -14.27
N ALA A 869 -4.45 79.77 -15.03
CA ALA A 869 -3.82 78.50 -15.39
C ALA A 869 -3.39 77.74 -14.12
N VAL A 870 -2.87 78.45 -13.12
CA VAL A 870 -2.66 77.93 -11.76
C VAL A 870 -3.39 78.79 -10.74
N GLN A 871 -4.21 78.19 -9.86
CA GLN A 871 -4.98 78.87 -8.83
C GLN A 871 -4.78 78.22 -7.44
N GLY A 872 -4.24 78.94 -6.47
CA GLY A 872 -4.18 78.52 -5.06
C GLY A 872 -5.50 78.77 -4.33
N ALA A 873 -5.95 77.79 -3.56
CA ALA A 873 -7.11 77.87 -2.67
C ALA A 873 -6.90 78.92 -1.58
N ALA A 874 -8.01 79.54 -1.12
CA ALA A 874 -7.98 80.57 -0.10
C ALA A 874 -7.29 80.05 1.18
N SER A 875 -6.53 80.92 1.85
CA SER A 875 -5.85 80.63 3.12
C SER A 875 -4.80 79.51 3.09
N THR A 876 -4.35 79.08 1.90
CA THR A 876 -3.26 78.10 1.75
C THR A 876 -2.04 78.73 1.07
N VAL A 877 -0.85 78.44 1.61
CA VAL A 877 0.43 78.86 1.02
C VAL A 877 0.82 77.81 -0.03
N ASN A 878 1.06 78.23 -1.27
CA ASN A 878 1.36 77.33 -2.39
C ASN A 878 2.69 77.70 -3.05
N THR A 879 3.36 76.73 -3.67
CA THR A 879 4.62 76.95 -4.39
C THR A 879 4.45 76.61 -5.87
N VAL A 880 4.90 77.49 -6.76
CA VAL A 880 4.89 77.29 -8.22
C VAL A 880 6.31 77.43 -8.75
N LEU A 881 6.84 76.38 -9.37
CA LEU A 881 8.16 76.36 -10.02
C LEU A 881 7.94 76.28 -11.53
N ASN A 882 8.40 77.26 -12.30
CA ASN A 882 8.18 77.30 -13.73
C ASN A 882 9.49 77.40 -14.51
N ALA A 883 9.76 76.39 -15.33
CA ALA A 883 10.81 76.37 -16.34
C ALA A 883 10.27 76.34 -17.78
N GLY A 884 8.97 76.07 -17.94
CA GLY A 884 8.27 75.98 -19.23
C GLY A 884 7.28 77.11 -19.45
N ILE A 885 6.14 76.82 -20.07
CA ILE A 885 5.10 77.81 -20.37
C ILE A 885 3.90 77.64 -19.43
N ILE A 886 3.50 78.69 -18.74
CA ILE A 886 2.20 78.82 -18.05
C ILE A 886 1.44 79.97 -18.70
N SER A 887 0.26 79.70 -19.26
CA SER A 887 -0.56 80.68 -19.96
C SER A 887 -2.03 80.52 -19.61
N GLY A 888 -2.71 81.60 -19.25
CA GLY A 888 -4.15 81.57 -18.99
C GLY A 888 -4.75 82.96 -19.00
N GLN A 889 -6.02 83.08 -18.57
CA GLN A 889 -6.56 84.41 -18.28
C GLN A 889 -5.73 85.05 -17.17
N ARG A 890 -5.37 84.33 -16.12
CA ARG A 890 -4.25 84.65 -15.22
C ARG A 890 -3.21 83.56 -15.38
N GLY A 891 -1.93 83.87 -15.27
CA GLY A 891 -0.88 82.84 -15.29
C GLY A 891 -0.94 82.04 -13.99
N VAL A 892 -0.68 82.73 -12.88
CA VAL A 892 -0.68 82.19 -11.53
C VAL A 892 -1.49 83.10 -10.61
N LEU A 893 -2.42 82.54 -9.83
CA LEU A 893 -3.22 83.23 -8.83
C LEU A 893 -3.10 82.51 -7.49
N LEU A 894 -2.36 83.04 -6.52
CA LEU A 894 -2.23 82.42 -5.18
C LEU A 894 -2.96 83.25 -4.11
N THR A 895 -4.21 82.88 -3.83
CA THR A 895 -5.07 83.68 -2.94
C THR A 895 -4.63 83.68 -1.48
N GLY A 896 -4.03 82.59 -0.99
CA GLY A 896 -3.43 82.52 0.36
C GLY A 896 -1.95 82.94 0.44
N GLY A 897 -1.41 83.59 -0.60
CA GLY A 897 0.03 83.87 -0.71
C GLY A 897 0.81 82.65 -1.17
N GLY A 898 2.15 82.70 -1.12
CA GLY A 898 2.98 81.60 -1.62
C GLY A 898 4.33 82.02 -2.17
N TYR A 899 4.93 81.09 -2.91
CA TYR A 899 6.19 81.29 -3.61
C TYR A 899 6.02 80.96 -5.09
N VAL A 900 6.44 81.86 -5.98
CA VAL A 900 6.51 81.60 -7.43
C VAL A 900 7.97 81.77 -7.84
N ASP A 901 8.57 80.73 -8.37
CA ASP A 901 9.92 80.74 -8.95
C ASP A 901 9.83 80.49 -10.45
N ASN A 902 10.04 81.54 -11.24
CA ASN A 902 10.08 81.45 -12.70
C ASN A 902 11.53 81.47 -13.16
N ILE A 903 12.12 80.30 -13.36
CA ILE A 903 13.55 80.16 -13.68
C ILE A 903 13.84 80.53 -15.15
N ALA A 904 15.12 80.63 -15.51
CA ALA A 904 15.56 80.97 -16.86
C ALA A 904 14.94 80.02 -17.92
N GLY A 905 14.37 80.59 -18.99
CA GLY A 905 13.62 79.86 -20.01
C GLY A 905 12.11 79.72 -19.74
N GLY A 906 11.67 79.92 -18.49
CA GLY A 906 10.26 79.88 -18.12
C GLY A 906 9.48 81.12 -18.59
N LEU A 907 8.28 80.92 -19.11
CA LEU A 907 7.30 81.95 -19.45
C LEU A 907 6.03 81.79 -18.60
N ILE A 908 5.68 82.82 -17.83
CA ILE A 908 4.33 82.95 -17.25
C ILE A 908 3.61 84.08 -17.98
N SER A 909 2.37 83.85 -18.44
CA SER A 909 1.58 84.84 -19.19
C SER A 909 0.08 84.87 -18.84
N GLY A 910 -0.53 86.07 -18.82
CA GLY A 910 -1.95 86.28 -18.48
C GLY A 910 -2.33 87.75 -18.20
N TYR A 911 -3.61 88.02 -17.98
CA TYR A 911 -4.19 89.21 -17.32
C TYR A 911 -3.95 89.10 -15.81
N GLY A 912 -3.03 89.87 -15.22
CA GLY A 912 -2.60 89.64 -13.83
C GLY A 912 -1.76 88.37 -13.75
N THR A 913 -0.63 88.39 -14.44
CA THR A 913 0.19 87.22 -14.77
C THR A 913 0.59 86.43 -13.52
N VAL A 914 1.02 87.11 -12.47
CA VAL A 914 1.16 86.55 -11.13
C VAL A 914 0.41 87.46 -10.15
N LEU A 915 -0.71 86.99 -9.59
CA LEU A 915 -1.48 87.70 -8.56
C LEU A 915 -1.41 86.92 -7.23
N MET A 916 -1.12 87.62 -6.14
CA MET A 916 -1.27 87.10 -4.77
C MET A 916 -2.11 88.03 -3.91
N ASN A 917 -3.10 87.48 -3.20
CA ASN A 917 -3.98 88.28 -2.34
C ASN A 917 -3.48 88.38 -0.88
N ALA A 918 -2.63 87.45 -0.43
CA ALA A 918 -1.88 87.54 0.81
C ALA A 918 -0.38 87.73 0.50
N ALA A 919 0.41 88.08 1.52
CA ALA A 919 1.85 88.25 1.36
C ALA A 919 2.50 87.00 0.76
N GLY A 920 3.37 87.20 -0.23
CA GLY A 920 4.07 86.11 -0.90
C GLY A 920 5.33 86.59 -1.61
N SER A 921 6.02 85.67 -2.26
CA SER A 921 7.33 85.90 -2.86
C SER A 921 7.34 85.46 -4.32
N VAL A 922 7.89 86.31 -5.20
CA VAL A 922 8.10 86.01 -6.61
C VAL A 922 9.59 86.11 -6.91
N ALA A 923 10.22 85.00 -7.27
CA ALA A 923 11.55 84.97 -7.87
C ALA A 923 11.41 84.80 -9.38
N ASN A 924 12.08 85.65 -10.16
CA ASN A 924 12.03 85.61 -11.61
C ASN A 924 13.44 85.70 -12.21
N ALA A 925 13.83 84.68 -12.96
CA ALA A 925 14.95 84.68 -13.90
C ALA A 925 14.48 84.43 -15.35
N GLY A 926 13.21 84.06 -15.56
CA GLY A 926 12.56 83.90 -16.85
C GLY A 926 11.76 85.14 -17.30
N THR A 927 10.69 84.92 -18.07
CA THR A 927 9.76 85.96 -18.52
C THR A 927 8.41 85.87 -17.81
N ILE A 928 7.99 86.95 -17.15
CA ILE A 928 6.62 87.16 -16.66
C ILE A 928 6.01 88.29 -17.50
N ARG A 929 5.01 87.96 -18.32
CA ARG A 929 4.44 88.90 -19.28
C ARG A 929 2.93 89.01 -19.16
N SER A 930 2.42 90.23 -19.01
CA SER A 930 0.98 90.47 -19.11
C SER A 930 0.53 90.37 -20.57
N ASN A 931 -0.58 89.67 -20.85
CA ASN A 931 -1.13 89.56 -22.22
C ASN A 931 -2.33 90.49 -22.46
N ASN A 932 -2.96 91.01 -21.41
CA ASN A 932 -4.12 91.89 -21.47
C ASN A 932 -4.03 92.93 -20.35
N TYR A 933 -3.60 94.14 -20.69
CA TYR A 933 -3.92 95.41 -20.01
C TYR A 933 -3.94 95.45 -18.46
N TYR A 934 -3.11 94.66 -17.79
CA TYR A 934 -3.05 94.53 -16.33
C TYR A 934 -1.60 94.34 -15.87
N ASN A 935 -1.37 94.36 -14.56
CA ASN A 935 -0.06 94.21 -13.95
C ASN A 935 0.56 92.84 -14.27
N ALA A 936 1.88 92.80 -14.46
CA ALA A 936 2.59 91.53 -14.67
C ALA A 936 2.76 90.78 -13.34
N VAL A 937 3.23 91.46 -12.29
CA VAL A 937 3.22 90.95 -10.92
C VAL A 937 2.41 91.88 -10.03
N ASP A 938 1.49 91.31 -9.25
CA ASP A 938 0.59 92.03 -8.35
C ASP A 938 0.53 91.31 -7.00
N LEU A 939 1.14 91.89 -5.96
CA LEU A 939 1.09 91.37 -4.59
C LEU A 939 0.25 92.34 -3.73
N ALA A 940 -1.00 91.96 -3.48
CA ALA A 940 -2.01 92.87 -2.93
C ALA A 940 -1.90 93.10 -1.41
N ALA A 941 -1.05 92.34 -0.70
CA ALA A 941 -0.82 92.46 0.75
C ALA A 941 0.68 92.49 1.11
N GLY A 942 1.48 93.19 0.30
CA GLY A 942 2.94 93.26 0.42
C GLY A 942 3.62 91.97 -0.07
N GLY A 943 4.92 91.82 0.25
CA GLY A 943 5.70 90.65 -0.14
C GLY A 943 7.05 90.98 -0.80
N LEU A 944 7.68 89.99 -1.42
CA LEU A 944 9.00 90.11 -2.03
C LEU A 944 8.95 89.79 -3.52
N VAL A 945 9.51 90.66 -4.36
CA VAL A 945 9.78 90.35 -5.77
C VAL A 945 11.28 90.43 -6.02
N THR A 946 11.89 89.31 -6.38
CA THR A 946 13.28 89.24 -6.82
C THR A 946 13.32 88.97 -8.31
N ASN A 947 13.75 89.96 -9.11
CA ASN A 947 13.96 89.79 -10.54
C ASN A 947 15.47 89.69 -10.81
N ALA A 948 15.97 88.47 -11.00
CA ALA A 948 17.39 88.18 -11.20
C ALA A 948 17.91 88.69 -12.56
N ALA A 949 19.24 88.73 -12.73
CA ALA A 949 19.87 89.10 -13.99
C ALA A 949 19.36 88.20 -15.14
N GLY A 950 18.96 88.82 -16.26
CA GLY A 950 18.34 88.12 -17.39
C GLY A 950 16.82 87.92 -17.28
N GLY A 951 16.22 88.10 -16.10
CA GLY A 951 14.77 88.05 -15.91
C GLY A 951 14.05 89.25 -16.53
N LEU A 952 12.91 89.00 -17.16
CA LEU A 952 12.02 90.02 -17.73
C LEU A 952 10.64 89.97 -17.06
N ILE A 953 10.24 91.08 -16.43
CA ILE A 953 8.87 91.30 -15.97
C ILE A 953 8.30 92.46 -16.80
N THR A 954 7.25 92.20 -17.59
CA THR A 954 6.72 93.22 -18.50
C THR A 954 5.20 93.26 -18.57
N ALA A 955 4.65 94.48 -18.51
CA ALA A 955 3.22 94.74 -18.64
C ALA A 955 2.88 95.45 -19.97
N LEU A 956 1.80 95.00 -20.64
CA LEU A 956 1.31 95.57 -21.90
C LEU A 956 0.32 96.73 -21.67
N LYS A 957 0.40 97.76 -22.53
CA LYS A 957 -0.45 98.96 -22.53
C LYS A 957 -1.88 98.65 -22.94
N GLY A 958 -2.84 99.07 -22.11
CA GLY A 958 -4.27 99.07 -22.45
C GLY A 958 -4.80 100.39 -22.99
N PRO A 959 -6.01 100.36 -23.59
CA PRO A 959 -6.65 101.54 -24.17
C PRO A 959 -7.12 102.57 -23.14
N THR A 960 -7.35 102.18 -21.87
CA THR A 960 -7.91 103.07 -20.82
C THR A 960 -7.16 103.06 -19.48
N SER A 961 -6.24 102.12 -19.23
CA SER A 961 -5.37 102.09 -18.04
C SER A 961 -4.03 101.41 -18.35
N GLY A 962 -2.92 101.96 -17.83
CA GLY A 962 -1.59 101.39 -18.00
C GLY A 962 -1.33 100.22 -17.07
N GLY A 963 -0.89 99.07 -17.59
CA GLY A 963 -0.42 97.96 -16.76
C GLY A 963 0.94 98.28 -16.12
N ILE A 964 1.13 97.92 -14.85
CA ILE A 964 2.38 98.12 -14.10
C ILE A 964 3.22 96.83 -14.16
N GLY A 965 4.54 96.94 -14.29
CA GLY A 965 5.43 95.76 -14.26
C GLY A 965 5.29 95.00 -12.93
N VAL A 966 5.52 95.70 -11.81
CA VAL A 966 5.33 95.15 -10.45
C VAL A 966 4.50 96.12 -9.59
N ARG A 967 3.39 95.65 -9.03
CA ARG A 967 2.57 96.37 -8.04
C ARG A 967 2.63 95.66 -6.68
N LEU A 968 2.94 96.42 -5.63
CA LEU A 968 2.88 95.99 -4.23
C LEU A 968 1.88 96.89 -3.48
N GLY A 969 0.91 96.31 -2.77
CA GLY A 969 -0.09 97.08 -2.01
C GLY A 969 -0.47 96.42 -0.67
N GLY A 970 -1.19 97.13 0.19
CA GLY A 970 -1.83 96.60 1.41
C GLY A 970 -0.91 96.35 2.62
N ALA A 971 0.40 96.19 2.41
CA ALA A 971 1.42 96.12 3.47
C ALA A 971 2.82 96.41 2.88
N VAL A 972 3.86 96.42 3.73
CA VAL A 972 5.26 96.58 3.30
C VAL A 972 5.65 95.48 2.31
N GLY A 973 6.30 95.86 1.22
CA GLY A 973 6.91 94.92 0.29
C GLY A 973 8.27 95.39 -0.21
N THR A 974 9.02 94.47 -0.82
CA THR A 974 10.39 94.64 -1.26
C THR A 974 10.52 94.23 -2.72
N VAL A 975 11.23 95.01 -3.54
CA VAL A 975 11.64 94.61 -4.89
C VAL A 975 13.15 94.64 -5.02
N ASN A 976 13.75 93.47 -5.26
CA ASN A 976 15.15 93.30 -5.59
C ASN A 976 15.29 93.05 -7.09
N ASN A 977 15.69 94.07 -7.86
CA ASN A 977 15.77 93.96 -9.31
C ASN A 977 17.22 94.04 -9.83
N ALA A 978 17.71 92.94 -10.38
CA ALA A 978 18.91 92.84 -11.21
C ALA A 978 18.60 92.57 -12.69
N GLY A 979 17.34 92.30 -13.04
CA GLY A 979 16.84 92.11 -14.41
C GLY A 979 16.12 93.34 -14.99
N THR A 980 15.23 93.10 -15.94
CA THR A 980 14.39 94.15 -16.57
C THR A 980 12.96 94.11 -16.03
N ILE A 981 12.48 95.22 -15.49
CA ILE A 981 11.06 95.46 -15.21
C ILE A 981 10.59 96.61 -16.11
N SER A 982 9.60 96.36 -16.97
CA SER A 982 9.12 97.35 -17.93
C SER A 982 7.60 97.42 -18.00
N SER A 983 7.10 98.61 -18.31
CA SER A 983 5.72 98.84 -18.74
C SER A 983 5.74 99.55 -20.08
N THR A 984 4.77 99.26 -20.94
CA THR A 984 4.61 99.91 -22.25
C THR A 984 3.62 101.09 -22.21
N ALA A 985 3.19 101.53 -21.02
CA ALA A 985 2.18 102.56 -20.83
C ALA A 985 2.78 103.94 -20.55
N ASN A 986 2.28 104.99 -21.20
CA ASN A 986 2.75 106.37 -21.03
C ASN A 986 2.29 107.05 -19.72
N LEU A 987 1.55 106.35 -18.84
CA LEU A 987 0.89 106.91 -17.65
C LEU A 987 1.01 106.03 -16.39
N GLY A 988 1.63 104.84 -16.47
CA GLY A 988 1.85 103.95 -15.34
C GLY A 988 3.36 103.78 -15.11
N GLY A 989 3.81 103.88 -13.86
CA GLY A 989 5.21 103.60 -13.55
C GLY A 989 5.58 102.15 -13.87
N ASN A 990 6.86 101.88 -14.19
CA ASN A 990 7.36 100.50 -14.26
C ASN A 990 7.16 99.74 -12.94
N PHE A 991 7.01 100.48 -11.85
CA PHE A 991 6.86 100.02 -10.48
C PHE A 991 5.90 100.93 -9.71
N THR A 992 5.10 100.38 -8.80
CA THR A 992 4.28 101.16 -7.85
C THR A 992 4.21 100.46 -6.50
N MET A 993 4.52 101.21 -5.43
CA MET A 993 4.27 100.83 -4.04
C MET A 993 3.18 101.74 -3.49
N ALA A 994 2.05 101.17 -3.11
CA ALA A 994 1.07 101.90 -2.31
C ALA A 994 1.41 101.71 -0.83
N ALA A 995 1.51 102.82 -0.09
CA ALA A 995 1.67 102.81 1.36
C ALA A 995 0.41 102.29 2.06
#